data_AF-A0A075MPR0-F1
#
_entry.id   AF-A0A075MPR0-F1
#
_cell.length_a   1.000
_cell.length_b   1.000
_cell.length_c   1.000
_cell.angle_alpha   90.00
_cell.angle_beta   90.00
_cell.angle_gamma   90.00
#
_symmetry.space_group_name_H-M   'P 1'
#
loop_
_entity.id
_entity.type
_entity.pdbx_description
1 polymer ?
#
loop_
_entity_poly.entity_id
_entity_poly.type
_entity_poly.pdbx_seq_one_letter_code
_entity_poly.pdbx_strand_id
1 'polypeptide(L)'
;MVLVIEGKRIVLRTPEKSDARSIQENLNDKEVSRYTRIIPYPYTLRHARDFIKIAQQQQQHRRGGSSREEGYSFGIEIKQTHKIIGVISLTRLDCQNRNAEVGYWLGKKYWGRGLAKEALLGILDFGFGDLKLFRIYANVMHPNTASAKLLEKAGFELEGRMRKSVLKDGEWLDELRYSMLEEEYTTGSYSRLDKFKPQERRLIYYGAGAIAVAMSYRIDKDSLGEVKVPSDAYYGPFASRAKEMYKVTGQRAHINLIRAFVMIKRSSALANKELKALDTKKADAIVKACDEILAGKLLDQFVVEAINSGAGTAFNMNSNEVIANRALEILGKKKGEYETVSPNDHVNMSQSSNDTFPTAMHVAILLNMEEADRSLSILINSLRKKAREFEDAIKIGRTHLMDAIPVTLGAEFEEYAYSLARAQKRMRESMDGLREVGLGGTAVGTGANTPKGYRELAIKHLSEVSKLKLKPSDNMFYSLQSKFDVANASSALRNVAIELTKMANDIRLMACGPVAGLAEVLIPAVHAGSSIMPGKVNPSLAECLNMVCFNIIGNDVSVGMAAQAGQFELNVMLPGMLKSMLDSTDMLKNFLPIFAENMIDGIKANREKLESYIEKSPVLVTLLNPYIGYLKAAEIYKEALKTNKSIRELVLEKKLMTKADLDKALSKESILGAG
;
A
#
# COMPACT_ATOMS: atom_id res chain seq x y z
N MET A 1 -6.46 -1.95 -19.68
CA MET A 1 -6.74 -0.72 -20.46
C MET A 1 -5.41 -0.25 -21.06
N VAL A 2 -5.31 -0.16 -22.38
CA VAL A 2 -4.11 0.32 -23.08
C VAL A 2 -4.51 1.59 -23.83
N LEU A 3 -3.84 2.69 -23.51
CA LEU A 3 -4.08 3.97 -24.17
C LEU A 3 -3.35 3.99 -25.52
N VAL A 4 -4.10 4.25 -26.59
CA VAL A 4 -3.58 4.32 -27.96
C VAL A 4 -4.09 5.57 -28.63
N ILE A 5 -3.19 6.33 -29.26
CA ILE A 5 -3.51 7.53 -30.03
C ILE A 5 -3.16 7.25 -31.49
N GLU A 6 -4.17 7.18 -32.35
CA GLU A 6 -4.00 6.80 -33.74
C GLU A 6 -3.76 8.01 -34.65
N GLY A 7 -2.60 8.06 -35.30
CA GLY A 7 -2.22 9.02 -36.34
C GLY A 7 -2.66 8.62 -37.75
N LYS A 8 -2.40 9.48 -38.74
CA LYS A 8 -2.53 9.13 -40.17
C LYS A 8 -1.53 8.05 -40.59
N ARG A 9 -0.28 8.18 -40.15
CA ARG A 9 0.87 7.33 -40.50
C ARG A 9 1.46 6.60 -39.30
N ILE A 10 1.20 7.08 -38.09
CA ILE A 10 1.74 6.51 -36.86
C ILE A 10 0.64 6.04 -35.90
N VAL A 11 1.04 5.28 -34.87
CA VAL A 11 0.22 4.95 -33.70
C VAL A 11 1.07 5.20 -32.46
N LEU A 12 0.58 5.98 -31.51
CA LEU A 12 1.20 6.11 -30.18
C LEU A 12 0.58 5.04 -29.29
N ARG A 13 1.38 4.07 -28.84
CA ARG A 13 0.91 3.01 -27.95
C ARG A 13 1.93 2.68 -26.88
N THR A 14 1.51 1.97 -25.84
CA THR A 14 2.44 1.43 -24.85
C THR A 14 3.45 0.49 -25.54
N PRO A 15 4.76 0.67 -25.33
CA PRO A 15 5.77 -0.26 -25.78
C PRO A 15 5.60 -1.66 -25.17
N GLU A 16 5.90 -2.70 -25.94
CA GLU A 16 5.87 -4.10 -25.54
C GLU A 16 7.29 -4.67 -25.46
N LYS A 17 7.44 -5.83 -24.81
CA LYS A 17 8.76 -6.49 -24.66
C LYS A 17 9.42 -6.79 -26.02
N SER A 18 8.63 -7.06 -27.05
CA SER A 18 9.06 -7.28 -28.44
C SER A 18 9.71 -6.04 -29.05
N ASP A 19 9.34 -4.84 -28.61
CA ASP A 19 9.86 -3.57 -29.14
C ASP A 19 11.27 -3.22 -28.61
N ALA A 20 11.74 -3.92 -27.57
CA ALA A 20 12.99 -3.60 -26.88
C ALA A 20 14.19 -3.49 -27.83
N ARG A 21 14.27 -4.38 -28.82
CA ARG A 21 15.36 -4.38 -29.81
C ARG A 21 15.29 -3.17 -30.74
N SER A 22 14.09 -2.83 -31.22
CA SER A 22 13.89 -1.66 -32.09
C SER A 22 14.24 -0.36 -31.35
N ILE A 23 13.81 -0.23 -30.10
CA ILE A 23 14.15 0.92 -29.26
C ILE A 23 15.68 1.02 -29.07
N GLN A 24 16.31 -0.11 -28.74
CA GLN A 24 17.75 -0.18 -28.53
C GLN A 24 18.56 0.20 -29.78
N GLU A 25 18.18 -0.33 -30.94
CA GLU A 25 18.86 -0.06 -32.21
C GLU A 25 18.81 1.43 -32.56
N ASN A 26 17.64 2.07 -32.45
CA ASN A 26 17.50 3.48 -32.79
C ASN A 26 18.21 4.41 -31.79
N LEU A 27 18.29 4.05 -30.49
CA LEU A 27 18.99 4.85 -29.48
C LEU A 27 20.51 4.70 -29.49
N ASN A 28 21.04 3.65 -30.12
CA ASN A 28 22.48 3.48 -30.31
C ASN A 28 23.03 4.22 -31.54
N ASP A 29 22.19 4.93 -32.30
CA ASP A 29 22.68 5.92 -33.26
C ASP A 29 23.14 7.17 -32.48
N LYS A 30 24.43 7.54 -32.60
CA LYS A 30 25.00 8.70 -31.91
C LYS A 30 24.26 10.00 -32.20
N GLU A 31 23.72 10.16 -33.40
CA GLU A 31 22.99 11.38 -33.77
C GLU A 31 21.68 11.50 -32.99
N VAL A 32 21.08 10.37 -32.59
CA VAL A 32 19.89 10.37 -31.75
C VAL A 32 20.27 10.59 -30.29
N SER A 33 21.26 9.85 -29.78
CA SER A 33 21.64 9.91 -28.36
C SER A 33 22.27 11.24 -27.96
N ARG A 34 22.91 11.97 -28.88
CA ARG A 34 23.49 13.31 -28.63
C ARG A 34 22.47 14.31 -28.10
N TYR A 35 21.19 14.18 -28.45
CA TYR A 35 20.14 15.13 -28.06
C TYR A 35 19.19 14.62 -26.99
N THR A 36 19.50 13.50 -26.34
CA THR A 36 18.70 12.95 -25.23
C THR A 36 19.36 13.30 -23.89
N ARG A 37 18.57 13.88 -22.97
CA ARG A 37 19.10 14.45 -21.71
C ARG A 37 19.55 13.39 -20.70
N ILE A 38 18.69 12.39 -20.46
CA ILE A 38 18.84 11.40 -19.37
C ILE A 38 19.01 9.97 -19.87
N ILE A 39 19.07 9.76 -21.19
CA ILE A 39 19.14 8.43 -21.79
C ILE A 39 20.62 8.00 -21.87
N PRO A 40 20.99 6.86 -21.26
CA PRO A 40 22.38 6.39 -21.27
C PRO A 40 22.83 5.98 -22.67
N TYR A 41 24.10 6.19 -22.98
CA TYR A 41 24.75 5.74 -24.20
C TYR A 41 26.07 5.02 -23.85
N PRO A 42 26.31 3.77 -24.31
CA PRO A 42 25.46 2.96 -25.17
C PRO A 42 24.16 2.51 -24.48
N TYR A 43 23.09 2.42 -25.25
CA TYR A 43 21.78 1.99 -24.76
C TYR A 43 21.65 0.47 -24.86
N THR A 44 21.52 -0.20 -23.73
CA THR A 44 21.49 -1.68 -23.67
C THR A 44 20.07 -2.22 -23.82
N LEU A 45 19.92 -3.50 -24.16
CA LEU A 45 18.61 -4.18 -24.10
C LEU A 45 17.98 -4.15 -22.71
N ARG A 46 18.81 -4.13 -21.65
CA ARG A 46 18.34 -3.97 -20.27
C ARG A 46 17.67 -2.61 -20.09
N HIS A 47 18.31 -1.53 -20.51
CA HIS A 47 17.72 -0.18 -20.46
C HIS A 47 16.39 -0.13 -21.23
N ALA A 48 16.32 -0.74 -22.42
CA ALA A 48 15.09 -0.80 -23.20
C ALA A 48 13.95 -1.53 -22.47
N ARG A 49 14.24 -2.69 -21.86
CA ARG A 49 13.26 -3.48 -21.10
C ARG A 49 12.79 -2.75 -19.84
N ASP A 50 13.68 -2.06 -19.15
CA ASP A 50 13.34 -1.31 -17.94
C ASP A 50 12.48 -0.09 -18.27
N PHE A 51 12.78 0.63 -19.37
CA PHE A 51 11.89 1.67 -19.90
C PHE A 51 10.50 1.12 -20.26
N ILE A 52 10.42 -0.02 -20.94
CA ILE A 52 9.13 -0.66 -21.30
C ILE A 52 8.31 -0.96 -20.04
N LYS A 53 8.94 -1.46 -18.96
CA LYS A 53 8.24 -1.70 -17.69
C LYS A 53 7.69 -0.39 -17.10
N ILE A 54 8.49 0.68 -17.08
CA ILE A 54 8.05 1.99 -16.58
C ILE A 54 6.87 2.51 -17.40
N ALA A 55 6.96 2.48 -18.73
CA ALA A 55 5.88 2.90 -19.61
C ALA A 55 4.59 2.07 -19.41
N GLN A 56 4.71 0.76 -19.13
CA GLN A 56 3.57 -0.08 -18.80
C GLN A 56 2.97 0.22 -17.43
N GLN A 57 3.78 0.50 -16.41
CA GLN A 57 3.34 0.88 -15.08
C GLN A 57 2.63 2.24 -15.07
N GLN A 58 3.16 3.22 -15.81
CA GLN A 58 2.55 4.53 -16.03
C GLN A 58 1.12 4.44 -16.59
N GLN A 59 0.88 3.45 -17.46
CA GLN A 59 -0.44 3.23 -18.06
C GLN A 59 -1.43 2.51 -17.11
N GLN A 60 -0.93 1.88 -16.04
CA GLN A 60 -1.73 1.16 -15.05
C GLN A 60 -2.14 2.05 -13.86
N HIS A 61 -1.31 3.02 -13.47
CA HIS A 61 -1.55 3.91 -12.32
C HIS A 61 -2.27 5.19 -12.76
N ARG A 62 -3.60 5.15 -12.85
CA ARG A 62 -4.41 6.33 -13.25
C ARG A 62 -4.87 7.25 -12.11
N ARG A 63 -4.38 7.11 -10.88
CA ARG A 63 -4.83 7.96 -9.77
C ARG A 63 -3.72 8.29 -8.75
N GLY A 64 -3.46 9.60 -8.66
CA GLY A 64 -2.72 10.37 -7.66
C GLY A 64 -2.10 9.63 -6.48
N GLY A 65 -0.80 9.43 -6.56
CA GLY A 65 0.05 9.03 -5.45
C GLY A 65 1.37 9.78 -5.55
N SER A 66 1.71 10.56 -4.52
CA SER A 66 2.81 11.54 -4.50
C SER A 66 4.22 10.95 -4.65
N SER A 67 4.54 10.40 -5.81
CA SER A 67 5.89 9.96 -6.16
C SER A 67 6.37 10.71 -7.40
N ARG A 68 7.67 11.02 -7.46
CA ARG A 68 8.33 11.88 -8.46
C ARG A 68 8.27 11.38 -9.92
N GLU A 69 7.49 10.34 -10.23
CA GLU A 69 7.45 9.66 -11.53
C GLU A 69 6.04 9.58 -12.15
N GLU A 70 5.17 10.56 -11.90
CA GLU A 70 3.90 10.67 -12.62
C GLU A 70 4.15 11.15 -14.08
N GLY A 71 3.71 10.34 -15.06
CA GLY A 71 3.83 10.63 -16.49
C GLY A 71 3.22 9.55 -17.39
N TYR A 72 3.14 9.82 -18.69
CA TYR A 72 2.67 8.91 -19.73
C TYR A 72 3.72 8.80 -20.83
N SER A 73 4.21 7.59 -21.11
CA SER A 73 5.16 7.33 -22.19
C SER A 73 4.56 6.43 -23.27
N PHE A 74 4.73 6.81 -24.52
CA PHE A 74 4.26 6.08 -25.70
C PHE A 74 5.42 5.77 -26.64
N GLY A 75 5.43 4.56 -27.19
CA GLY A 75 6.21 4.27 -28.37
C GLY A 75 5.49 4.79 -29.62
N ILE A 76 6.25 5.40 -30.52
CA ILE A 76 5.78 5.86 -31.82
C ILE A 76 5.91 4.68 -32.79
N GLU A 77 4.81 4.01 -33.11
CA GLU A 77 4.76 2.95 -34.11
C GLU A 77 4.47 3.53 -35.49
N ILE A 78 5.15 3.04 -36.53
CA ILE A 78 4.74 3.33 -37.92
C ILE A 78 3.78 2.24 -38.45
N LYS A 79 2.59 2.64 -38.91
CA LYS A 79 1.51 1.72 -39.30
C LYS A 79 1.91 0.72 -40.39
N GLN A 80 2.78 1.12 -41.31
CA GLN A 80 3.19 0.29 -42.45
C GLN A 80 4.01 -0.94 -42.04
N THR A 81 4.76 -0.86 -40.95
CA THR A 81 5.69 -1.93 -40.56
C THR A 81 5.46 -2.46 -39.14
N HIS A 82 4.52 -1.86 -38.40
CA HIS A 82 4.27 -2.16 -36.98
C HIS A 82 5.52 -2.14 -36.08
N LYS A 83 6.51 -1.30 -36.43
CA LYS A 83 7.76 -1.15 -35.64
C LYS A 83 7.72 0.15 -34.85
N ILE A 84 8.19 0.10 -33.60
CA ILE A 84 8.44 1.30 -32.79
C ILE A 84 9.70 2.00 -33.31
N ILE A 85 9.52 3.24 -33.75
CA ILE A 85 10.54 4.06 -34.40
C ILE A 85 11.06 5.19 -33.52
N GLY A 86 10.42 5.42 -32.37
CA GLY A 86 10.75 6.47 -31.41
C GLY A 86 9.87 6.39 -30.17
N VAL A 87 10.02 7.36 -29.28
CA VAL A 87 9.21 7.50 -28.06
C VAL A 87 8.79 8.95 -27.90
N ILE A 88 7.59 9.16 -27.39
CA ILE A 88 7.08 10.46 -26.94
C ILE A 88 6.41 10.31 -25.58
N SER A 89 6.66 11.26 -24.69
CA SER A 89 6.19 11.19 -23.30
C SER A 89 5.72 12.55 -22.79
N LEU A 90 4.73 12.52 -21.89
CA LEU A 90 4.42 13.59 -20.95
C LEU A 90 4.98 13.17 -19.58
N THR A 91 5.88 13.97 -19.02
CA THR A 91 6.57 13.69 -17.75
C THR A 91 6.44 14.88 -16.82
N ARG A 92 6.79 14.71 -15.54
CA ARG A 92 6.66 15.76 -14.52
C ARG A 92 5.23 16.29 -14.45
N LEU A 93 4.27 15.38 -14.46
CA LEU A 93 2.86 15.72 -14.37
C LEU A 93 2.59 16.41 -13.04
N ASP A 94 2.15 17.67 -13.10
CA ASP A 94 1.70 18.43 -11.94
C ASP A 94 0.18 18.51 -12.02
N CYS A 95 -0.49 17.61 -11.31
CA CYS A 95 -1.95 17.53 -11.31
C CYS A 95 -2.59 18.78 -10.68
N GLN A 96 -1.92 19.44 -9.73
CA GLN A 96 -2.44 20.62 -9.05
C GLN A 96 -2.41 21.84 -9.96
N ASN A 97 -1.27 22.07 -10.64
CA ASN A 97 -1.10 23.19 -11.56
C ASN A 97 -1.45 22.83 -13.01
N ARG A 98 -1.92 21.59 -13.26
CA ARG A 98 -2.30 21.06 -14.58
C ARG A 98 -1.19 21.27 -15.62
N ASN A 99 0.05 20.92 -15.28
CA ASN A 99 1.23 21.18 -16.10
C ASN A 99 2.04 19.90 -16.41
N ALA A 100 2.73 19.82 -17.55
CA ALA A 100 3.60 18.68 -17.89
C ALA A 100 4.75 19.05 -18.84
N GLU A 101 5.87 18.32 -18.76
CA GLU A 101 6.99 18.36 -19.72
C GLU A 101 6.77 17.33 -20.84
N VAL A 102 6.71 17.75 -22.10
CA VAL A 102 6.74 16.86 -23.26
C VAL A 102 8.18 16.61 -23.72
N GLY A 103 8.50 15.35 -23.97
CA GLY A 103 9.79 14.92 -24.51
C GLY A 103 9.63 13.84 -25.56
N TYR A 104 10.47 13.86 -26.61
CA TYR A 104 10.41 12.88 -27.69
C TYR A 104 11.77 12.64 -28.34
N TRP A 105 11.90 11.49 -28.98
CA TRP A 105 12.98 11.19 -29.91
C TRP A 105 12.51 10.22 -30.99
N LEU A 106 13.17 10.23 -32.13
CA LEU A 106 12.89 9.35 -33.27
C LEU A 106 14.22 8.82 -33.83
N GLY A 107 14.24 7.61 -34.35
CA GLY A 107 15.41 7.07 -35.04
C GLY A 107 15.79 7.92 -36.26
N LYS A 108 17.10 8.11 -36.49
CA LYS A 108 17.66 8.96 -37.55
C LYS A 108 17.06 8.69 -38.93
N LYS A 109 16.86 7.42 -39.27
CA LYS A 109 16.28 6.98 -40.56
C LYS A 109 14.86 7.52 -40.85
N TYR A 110 14.15 8.00 -39.83
CA TYR A 110 12.79 8.50 -39.92
C TYR A 110 12.68 10.04 -39.83
N TRP A 111 13.79 10.74 -39.65
CA TRP A 111 13.81 12.20 -39.61
C TRP A 111 13.40 12.81 -40.95
N GLY A 112 12.89 14.05 -40.92
CA GLY A 112 12.47 14.78 -42.13
C GLY A 112 11.15 14.32 -42.76
N ARG A 113 10.50 13.27 -42.23
CA ARG A 113 9.25 12.70 -42.80
C ARG A 113 7.96 13.25 -42.18
N GLY A 114 8.07 14.18 -41.24
CA GLY A 114 6.93 14.77 -40.53
C GLY A 114 6.27 13.86 -39.48
N LEU A 115 6.85 12.69 -39.17
CA LEU A 115 6.31 11.73 -38.19
C LEU A 115 6.38 12.25 -36.75
N ALA A 116 7.44 12.99 -36.40
CA ALA A 116 7.56 13.61 -35.08
C ALA A 116 6.51 14.72 -34.86
N LYS A 117 6.15 15.49 -35.89
CA LYS A 117 5.05 16.48 -35.83
C LYS A 117 3.73 15.80 -35.55
N GLU A 118 3.45 14.72 -36.27
CA GLU A 118 2.23 13.94 -36.08
C GLU A 118 2.15 13.33 -34.66
N ALA A 119 3.25 12.82 -34.13
CA ALA A 119 3.33 12.30 -32.76
C ALA A 119 3.10 13.40 -31.72
N LEU A 120 3.73 14.57 -31.92
CA LEU A 120 3.58 15.72 -31.04
C LEU A 120 2.12 16.19 -31.00
N LEU A 121 1.47 16.36 -32.15
CA LEU A 121 0.06 16.74 -32.19
C LEU A 121 -0.85 15.71 -31.49
N GLY A 122 -0.58 14.41 -31.67
CA GLY A 122 -1.32 13.35 -30.98
C GLY A 122 -1.20 13.43 -29.45
N ILE A 123 0.00 13.65 -28.92
CA ILE A 123 0.18 13.73 -27.46
C ILE A 123 -0.34 15.04 -26.87
N LEU A 124 -0.36 16.14 -27.63
CA LEU A 124 -0.97 17.41 -27.20
C LEU A 124 -2.49 17.27 -27.10
N ASP A 125 -3.12 16.60 -28.07
CA ASP A 125 -4.56 16.32 -28.02
C ASP A 125 -4.91 15.46 -26.78
N PHE A 126 -4.10 14.46 -26.47
CA PHE A 126 -4.24 13.70 -25.23
C PHE A 126 -4.02 14.56 -23.98
N GLY A 127 -3.00 15.41 -23.95
CA GLY A 127 -2.67 16.26 -22.80
C GLY A 127 -3.72 17.33 -22.49
N PHE A 128 -4.10 18.14 -23.48
CA PHE A 128 -5.12 19.19 -23.30
C PHE A 128 -6.54 18.61 -23.33
N GLY A 129 -6.80 17.62 -24.18
CA GLY A 129 -8.13 17.03 -24.37
C GLY A 129 -8.54 16.08 -23.26
N ASP A 130 -7.74 15.04 -23.00
CA ASP A 130 -8.08 13.96 -22.06
C ASP A 130 -7.58 14.25 -20.63
N LEU A 131 -6.33 14.68 -20.47
CA LEU A 131 -5.77 15.00 -19.15
C LEU A 131 -6.18 16.38 -18.63
N LYS A 132 -6.82 17.21 -19.46
CA LYS A 132 -7.23 18.59 -19.11
C LYS A 132 -6.08 19.44 -18.58
N LEU A 133 -4.87 19.25 -19.12
CA LEU A 133 -3.74 20.10 -18.76
C LEU A 133 -4.03 21.55 -19.15
N PHE A 134 -3.55 22.48 -18.34
CA PHE A 134 -3.58 23.91 -18.64
C PHE A 134 -2.36 24.30 -19.49
N ARG A 135 -1.23 23.61 -19.27
CA ARG A 135 0.06 23.96 -19.85
C ARG A 135 0.90 22.72 -20.18
N ILE A 136 1.59 22.75 -21.32
CA ILE A 136 2.60 21.76 -21.71
C ILE A 136 3.86 22.50 -22.14
N TYR A 137 5.02 22.12 -21.60
CA TYR A 137 6.30 22.73 -21.95
C TYR A 137 7.30 21.69 -22.46
N ALA A 138 8.29 22.15 -23.23
CA ALA A 138 9.34 21.32 -23.79
C ALA A 138 10.70 22.01 -23.60
N ASN A 139 11.71 21.19 -23.41
CA ASN A 139 13.07 21.62 -23.16
C ASN A 139 13.98 21.05 -24.27
N VAL A 140 14.65 21.93 -25.01
CA VAL A 140 15.44 21.55 -26.19
C VAL A 140 16.88 22.02 -26.01
N MET A 141 17.85 21.11 -26.06
CA MET A 141 19.27 21.51 -26.09
C MET A 141 19.51 22.43 -27.30
N HIS A 142 20.11 23.59 -27.10
CA HIS A 142 20.23 24.65 -28.10
C HIS A 142 20.75 24.19 -29.48
N PRO A 143 21.72 23.26 -29.58
CA PRO A 143 22.19 22.78 -30.89
C PRO A 143 21.15 21.96 -31.68
N ASN A 144 20.06 21.50 -31.05
CA ASN A 144 18.99 20.75 -31.69
C ASN A 144 17.95 21.68 -32.36
N THR A 145 18.40 22.36 -33.41
CA THR A 145 17.56 23.30 -34.17
C THR A 145 16.35 22.64 -34.82
N ALA A 146 16.41 21.33 -35.12
CA ALA A 146 15.31 20.58 -35.70
C ALA A 146 14.13 20.43 -34.73
N SER A 147 14.41 20.12 -33.45
CA SER A 147 13.37 20.01 -32.42
C SER A 147 12.78 21.37 -32.05
N ALA A 148 13.60 22.42 -31.99
CA ALA A 148 13.14 23.80 -31.77
C ALA A 148 12.15 24.24 -32.87
N LYS A 149 12.54 24.09 -34.14
CA LYS A 149 11.66 24.40 -35.29
C LYS A 149 10.39 23.55 -35.31
N LEU A 150 10.45 22.31 -34.81
CA LEU A 150 9.28 21.45 -34.71
C LEU A 150 8.25 21.98 -33.71
N LEU A 151 8.70 22.44 -32.53
CA LEU A 151 7.85 23.03 -31.50
C LEU A 151 7.22 24.34 -31.98
N GLU A 152 8.02 25.23 -32.58
CA GLU A 152 7.52 26.48 -33.18
C GLU A 152 6.45 26.20 -34.25
N LYS A 153 6.69 25.22 -35.14
CA LYS A 153 5.72 24.75 -36.15
C LYS A 153 4.55 23.94 -35.58
N ALA A 154 4.54 23.65 -34.28
CA ALA A 154 3.40 23.09 -33.59
C ALA A 154 2.62 24.16 -32.82
N GLY A 155 3.12 25.40 -32.76
CA GLY A 155 2.50 26.51 -32.05
C GLY A 155 3.01 26.74 -30.64
N PHE A 156 4.15 26.15 -30.25
CA PHE A 156 4.80 26.49 -28.98
C PHE A 156 5.53 27.83 -29.09
N GLU A 157 5.50 28.62 -28.02
CA GLU A 157 6.25 29.86 -27.88
C GLU A 157 7.55 29.64 -27.11
N LEU A 158 8.61 30.36 -27.51
CA LEU A 158 9.90 30.34 -26.80
C LEU A 158 9.81 31.25 -25.56
N GLU A 159 9.89 30.67 -24.37
CA GLU A 159 9.86 31.42 -23.11
C GLU A 159 11.23 31.91 -22.70
N GLY A 160 12.29 31.16 -23.02
CA GLY A 160 13.63 31.56 -22.61
C GLY A 160 14.73 30.56 -22.88
N ARG A 161 15.95 30.99 -22.57
CA ARG A 161 17.19 30.21 -22.68
C ARG A 161 17.80 29.99 -21.30
N MET A 162 17.85 28.73 -20.88
CA MET A 162 18.55 28.29 -19.69
C MET A 162 20.02 28.07 -20.06
N ARG A 163 20.89 29.00 -19.62
CA ARG A 163 22.32 28.97 -19.97
C ARG A 163 23.03 27.82 -19.28
N LYS A 164 23.80 27.02 -20.03
CA LYS A 164 24.62 25.91 -19.51
C LYS A 164 23.86 24.99 -18.53
N SER A 165 22.58 24.71 -18.77
CA SER A 165 21.75 23.95 -17.84
C SER A 165 21.86 22.43 -18.00
N VAL A 166 22.51 21.95 -19.07
CA VAL A 166 22.62 20.53 -19.37
C VAL A 166 24.08 20.14 -19.66
N LEU A 167 24.60 19.16 -18.93
CA LEU A 167 25.88 18.52 -19.24
C LEU A 167 25.64 17.32 -20.16
N LYS A 168 26.21 17.35 -21.36
CA LYS A 168 26.10 16.25 -22.33
C LYS A 168 27.47 15.99 -22.95
N ASP A 169 27.90 14.74 -22.89
CA ASP A 169 29.18 14.27 -23.45
C ASP A 169 30.41 15.13 -23.02
N GLY A 170 30.38 15.65 -21.78
CA GLY A 170 31.43 16.49 -21.20
C GLY A 170 31.30 17.99 -21.48
N GLU A 171 30.31 18.42 -22.27
CA GLU A 171 30.07 19.82 -22.60
C GLU A 171 28.80 20.36 -21.92
N TRP A 172 28.88 21.57 -21.38
CA TRP A 172 27.74 22.30 -20.84
C TRP A 172 27.02 23.07 -21.94
N LEU A 173 25.77 22.69 -22.22
CA LEU A 173 24.94 23.25 -23.28
C LEU A 173 23.80 24.09 -22.71
N ASP A 174 23.40 25.11 -23.48
CA ASP A 174 22.18 25.85 -23.23
C ASP A 174 20.95 24.98 -23.55
N GLU A 175 19.84 25.19 -22.83
CA GLU A 175 18.54 24.58 -23.11
C GLU A 175 17.51 25.69 -23.39
N LEU A 176 16.81 25.59 -24.51
CA LEU A 176 15.72 26.47 -24.89
C LEU A 176 14.41 25.89 -24.33
N ARG A 177 13.65 26.71 -23.61
CA ARG A 177 12.35 26.34 -23.05
C ARG A 177 11.23 26.90 -23.91
N TYR A 178 10.38 25.99 -24.36
CA TYR A 178 9.19 26.29 -25.13
C TYR A 178 7.93 25.89 -24.33
N SER A 179 6.83 26.61 -24.48
CA SER A 179 5.55 26.23 -23.87
C SER A 179 4.35 26.46 -24.78
N MET A 180 3.25 25.80 -24.45
CA MET A 180 1.93 26.01 -25.02
C MET A 180 0.89 25.99 -23.90
N LEU A 181 -0.08 26.89 -23.98
CA LEU A 181 -1.24 26.99 -23.10
C LEU A 181 -2.48 26.37 -23.75
N GLU A 182 -3.43 25.96 -22.91
CA GLU A 182 -4.72 25.38 -23.34
C GLU A 182 -5.49 26.32 -24.29
N GLU A 183 -5.46 27.62 -24.02
CA GLU A 183 -6.13 28.63 -24.83
C GLU A 183 -5.50 28.75 -26.23
N GLU A 184 -4.17 28.71 -26.32
CA GLU A 184 -3.41 28.75 -27.58
C GLU A 184 -3.70 27.50 -28.44
N TYR A 185 -3.80 26.33 -27.78
CA TYR A 185 -4.23 25.08 -28.43
C TYR A 185 -5.68 25.16 -28.94
N THR A 186 -6.56 25.80 -28.17
CA THR A 186 -8.00 25.87 -28.46
C THR A 186 -8.33 26.90 -29.54
N THR A 187 -7.74 28.09 -29.44
CA THR A 187 -8.05 29.28 -30.25
C THR A 187 -7.11 29.50 -31.44
N GLY A 188 -5.92 28.88 -31.43
CA GLY A 188 -4.91 29.08 -32.47
C GLY A 188 -5.39 28.72 -33.88
N SER A 189 -4.70 29.25 -34.89
CA SER A 189 -4.91 28.95 -36.32
C SER A 189 -4.75 27.45 -36.68
N TYR A 190 -4.23 26.64 -35.75
CA TYR A 190 -4.26 25.17 -35.79
C TYR A 190 -5.65 24.56 -35.57
N SER A 191 -6.65 25.36 -35.16
CA SER A 191 -7.99 24.91 -34.81
C SER A 191 -8.85 24.43 -35.97
N ARG A 192 -8.44 24.60 -37.24
CA ARG A 192 -9.33 24.36 -38.40
C ARG A 192 -8.82 23.42 -39.49
N LEU A 193 -7.57 22.95 -39.51
CA LEU A 193 -7.06 22.13 -40.62
C LEU A 193 -6.27 20.85 -40.27
N ASP A 194 -5.76 20.68 -39.04
CA ASP A 194 -4.94 19.51 -38.65
C ASP A 194 -5.36 18.89 -37.30
N LYS A 195 -6.49 19.31 -36.71
CA LYS A 195 -7.06 18.61 -35.54
C LYS A 195 -7.53 17.22 -35.99
N PHE A 196 -7.14 16.17 -35.28
CA PHE A 196 -7.73 14.84 -35.42
C PHE A 196 -9.25 15.00 -35.45
N LYS A 197 -9.89 14.70 -36.59
CA LYS A 197 -11.33 14.88 -36.70
C LYS A 197 -11.99 14.03 -35.61
N PRO A 198 -13.05 14.49 -34.92
CA PRO A 198 -13.72 13.71 -33.89
C PRO A 198 -14.18 12.32 -34.35
N GLN A 199 -14.35 12.12 -35.66
CA GLN A 199 -14.72 10.87 -36.32
C GLN A 199 -13.51 9.97 -36.68
N GLU A 200 -12.30 10.51 -36.69
CA GLU A 200 -11.02 9.80 -36.83
C GLU A 200 -10.40 9.46 -35.47
N ARG A 201 -11.10 9.82 -34.37
CA ARG A 201 -10.82 9.38 -33.00
C ARG A 201 -10.97 7.87 -32.92
N ARG A 202 -9.85 7.19 -32.73
CA ARG A 202 -9.84 5.79 -32.34
C ARG A 202 -8.86 5.63 -31.19
N LEU A 203 -9.40 5.76 -29.97
CA LEU A 203 -8.84 5.10 -28.79
C LEU A 203 -8.98 3.58 -29.04
N ILE A 204 -8.07 2.98 -29.82
CA ILE A 204 -8.11 1.55 -30.10
C ILE A 204 -7.39 0.79 -28.99
N TYR A 205 -8.17 0.08 -28.18
CA TYR A 205 -7.71 -0.92 -27.25
C TYR A 205 -7.22 -2.15 -28.03
N TYR A 206 -5.96 -2.18 -28.47
CA TYR A 206 -5.39 -3.41 -29.04
C TYR A 206 -4.93 -4.35 -27.91
N GLY A 207 -5.80 -5.32 -27.58
CA GLY A 207 -5.35 -6.68 -27.34
C GLY A 207 -5.25 -7.40 -28.69
N ALA A 208 -4.26 -8.27 -28.85
CA ALA A 208 -4.13 -9.10 -30.05
C ALA A 208 -5.46 -9.82 -30.34
N GLY A 209 -6.04 -9.54 -31.52
CA GLY A 209 -7.26 -10.20 -31.99
C GLY A 209 -8.59 -9.56 -31.57
N ALA A 210 -8.86 -8.33 -32.04
CA ALA A 210 -10.21 -7.84 -32.30
C ALA A 210 -10.05 -6.72 -33.35
N ILE A 211 -10.55 -6.84 -34.60
CA ILE A 211 -11.93 -6.54 -34.99
C ILE A 211 -12.48 -5.38 -34.17
N ALA A 212 -13.06 -4.34 -34.79
CA ALA A 212 -13.83 -3.37 -34.04
C ALA A 212 -14.92 -4.10 -33.23
N VAL A 213 -14.65 -4.42 -31.97
CA VAL A 213 -15.66 -4.81 -31.01
C VAL A 213 -16.07 -3.49 -30.43
N ALA A 214 -17.11 -2.87 -31.01
CA ALA A 214 -17.99 -2.03 -30.20
C ALA A 214 -18.11 -2.71 -28.84
N MET A 215 -17.85 -2.04 -27.71
CA MET A 215 -18.03 -2.68 -26.39
C MET A 215 -19.39 -3.34 -26.43
N SER A 216 -19.40 -4.65 -26.64
CA SER A 216 -20.62 -5.36 -26.87
C SER A 216 -21.17 -5.45 -25.48
N TYR A 217 -22.40 -5.00 -25.32
CA TYR A 217 -23.11 -5.19 -24.08
C TYR A 217 -23.96 -6.42 -24.27
N ARG A 218 -23.93 -7.32 -23.29
CA ARG A 218 -25.03 -8.25 -23.12
C ARG A 218 -26.10 -7.57 -22.26
N ILE A 219 -27.34 -7.94 -22.50
CA ILE A 219 -28.45 -7.51 -21.66
C ILE A 219 -28.66 -8.63 -20.65
N ASP A 220 -28.30 -8.37 -19.40
CA ASP A 220 -28.66 -9.23 -18.28
C ASP A 220 -29.89 -8.65 -17.59
N LYS A 221 -30.61 -9.48 -16.84
CA LYS A 221 -31.82 -9.08 -16.11
C LYS A 221 -31.75 -9.53 -14.66
N ASP A 222 -32.14 -8.64 -13.75
CA ASP A 222 -32.45 -8.96 -12.36
C ASP A 222 -33.92 -8.63 -12.05
N SER A 223 -34.32 -8.70 -10.78
CA SER A 223 -35.69 -8.36 -10.35
C SER A 223 -36.06 -6.89 -10.57
N LEU A 224 -35.08 -6.00 -10.76
CA LEU A 224 -35.28 -4.57 -11.05
C LEU A 224 -35.28 -4.27 -12.56
N GLY A 225 -35.16 -5.30 -13.40
CA GLY A 225 -35.21 -5.20 -14.85
C GLY A 225 -33.87 -5.38 -15.54
N GLU A 226 -33.78 -4.90 -16.76
CA GLU A 226 -32.63 -5.11 -17.63
C GLU A 226 -31.47 -4.14 -17.34
N VAL A 227 -30.23 -4.63 -17.48
CA VAL A 227 -29.00 -3.86 -17.33
C VAL A 227 -28.04 -4.21 -18.47
N LYS A 228 -27.43 -3.19 -19.07
CA LYS A 228 -26.34 -3.36 -20.03
C LYS A 228 -25.05 -3.70 -19.28
N VAL A 229 -24.55 -4.92 -19.48
CA VAL A 229 -23.29 -5.40 -18.89
C VAL A 229 -22.27 -5.62 -20.00
N PRO A 230 -21.01 -5.17 -19.85
CA PRO A 230 -19.97 -5.47 -20.84
C PRO A 230 -19.89 -6.98 -21.14
N SER A 231 -19.85 -7.40 -22.40
CA SER A 231 -19.91 -8.81 -22.78
C SER A 231 -18.72 -9.63 -22.27
N ASP A 232 -17.58 -8.98 -22.03
CA ASP A 232 -16.37 -9.58 -21.46
C ASP A 232 -16.41 -9.67 -19.92
N ALA A 233 -17.24 -8.88 -19.26
CA ALA A 233 -17.35 -8.86 -17.81
C ALA A 233 -17.95 -10.16 -17.26
N TYR A 234 -17.38 -10.67 -16.17
CA TYR A 234 -17.93 -11.82 -15.45
C TYR A 234 -18.96 -11.43 -14.39
N TYR A 235 -18.92 -10.18 -13.89
CA TYR A 235 -19.96 -9.66 -13.02
C TYR A 235 -21.28 -9.47 -13.81
N GLY A 236 -22.41 -9.40 -13.10
CA GLY A 236 -23.75 -9.40 -13.69
C GLY A 236 -24.54 -8.11 -13.41
N PRO A 237 -25.87 -8.17 -13.51
CA PRO A 237 -26.74 -7.00 -13.41
C PRO A 237 -26.68 -6.35 -12.01
N PHE A 238 -26.61 -7.14 -10.94
CA PHE A 238 -26.58 -6.61 -9.56
C PHE A 238 -25.29 -5.83 -9.31
N ALA A 239 -24.14 -6.45 -9.60
CA ALA A 239 -22.84 -5.80 -9.43
C ALA A 239 -22.69 -4.55 -10.32
N SER A 240 -23.26 -4.58 -11.52
CA SER A 240 -23.28 -3.42 -12.42
C SER A 240 -24.01 -2.23 -11.80
N ARG A 241 -25.19 -2.45 -11.21
CA ARG A 241 -25.92 -1.41 -10.48
C ARG A 241 -25.15 -0.95 -9.24
N ALA A 242 -24.66 -1.89 -8.44
CA ALA A 242 -23.95 -1.60 -7.20
C ALA A 242 -22.68 -0.76 -7.43
N LYS A 243 -21.90 -1.08 -8.47
CA LYS A 243 -20.70 -0.34 -8.87
C LYS A 243 -21.00 1.13 -9.20
N GLU A 244 -22.16 1.42 -9.79
CA GLU A 244 -22.54 2.80 -10.10
C GLU A 244 -22.98 3.58 -8.85
N MET A 245 -23.63 2.90 -7.90
CA MET A 245 -24.16 3.51 -6.68
C MET A 245 -23.10 3.71 -5.59
N TYR A 246 -22.18 2.76 -5.41
CA TYR A 246 -21.23 2.75 -4.29
C TYR A 246 -19.83 3.17 -4.74
N LYS A 247 -19.62 4.50 -4.87
CA LYS A 247 -18.33 5.15 -5.17
C LYS A 247 -17.91 6.01 -3.97
N VAL A 248 -17.35 5.37 -2.94
CA VAL A 248 -17.11 5.98 -1.63
C VAL A 248 -15.63 6.21 -1.38
N THR A 249 -14.81 5.18 -1.52
CA THR A 249 -13.39 5.22 -1.16
C THR A 249 -12.48 5.30 -2.39
N GLY A 250 -13.00 4.94 -3.57
CA GLY A 250 -12.19 4.75 -4.77
C GLY A 250 -11.29 3.51 -4.70
N GLN A 251 -11.42 2.70 -3.65
CA GLN A 251 -10.66 1.47 -3.41
C GLN A 251 -11.56 0.25 -3.63
N ARG A 252 -11.05 -0.72 -4.38
CA ARG A 252 -11.70 -2.02 -4.55
C ARG A 252 -11.73 -2.78 -3.22
N ALA A 253 -12.59 -3.79 -3.14
CA ALA A 253 -12.58 -4.71 -2.02
C ALA A 253 -11.21 -5.38 -1.83
N HIS A 254 -10.84 -5.59 -0.57
CA HIS A 254 -9.58 -6.23 -0.21
C HIS A 254 -9.50 -7.67 -0.70
N ILE A 255 -8.30 -8.12 -1.09
CA ILE A 255 -8.09 -9.45 -1.68
C ILE A 255 -8.53 -10.61 -0.76
N ASN A 256 -8.33 -10.47 0.55
CA ASN A 256 -8.76 -11.50 1.51
C ASN A 256 -10.29 -11.58 1.62
N LEU A 257 -11.04 -10.51 1.33
CA LEU A 257 -12.51 -10.58 1.25
C LEU A 257 -12.95 -11.36 0.00
N ILE A 258 -12.31 -11.10 -1.15
CA ILE A 258 -12.53 -11.85 -2.38
C ILE A 258 -12.26 -13.34 -2.14
N ARG A 259 -11.08 -13.67 -1.58
CA ARG A 259 -10.70 -15.07 -1.29
C ARG A 259 -11.68 -15.72 -0.32
N ALA A 260 -12.09 -15.03 0.74
CA ALA A 260 -13.04 -15.55 1.71
C ALA A 260 -14.40 -15.88 1.08
N PHE A 261 -14.95 -14.97 0.27
CA PHE A 261 -16.21 -15.24 -0.46
C PHE A 261 -16.08 -16.42 -1.41
N VAL A 262 -15.00 -16.48 -2.19
CA VAL A 262 -14.77 -17.58 -3.15
C VAL A 262 -14.62 -18.92 -2.41
N MET A 263 -13.92 -18.95 -1.27
CA MET A 263 -13.83 -20.14 -0.42
C MET A 263 -15.20 -20.56 0.12
N ILE A 264 -16.04 -19.62 0.56
CA ILE A 264 -17.41 -19.89 1.02
C ILE A 264 -18.23 -20.51 -0.11
N LYS A 265 -18.26 -19.90 -1.30
CA LYS A 265 -19.03 -20.42 -2.44
C LYS A 265 -18.59 -21.80 -2.87
N ARG A 266 -17.27 -22.04 -2.87
CA ARG A 266 -16.68 -23.36 -3.13
C ARG A 266 -17.16 -24.39 -2.12
N SER A 267 -17.09 -24.07 -0.83
CA SER A 267 -17.46 -24.97 0.26
C SER A 267 -18.95 -25.26 0.31
N SER A 268 -19.79 -24.25 0.05
CA SER A 268 -21.24 -24.41 -0.06
C SER A 268 -21.65 -25.27 -1.26
N ALA A 269 -20.98 -25.13 -2.41
CA ALA A 269 -21.22 -25.98 -3.57
C ALA A 269 -20.88 -27.47 -3.29
N LEU A 270 -19.77 -27.72 -2.58
CA LEU A 270 -19.39 -29.07 -2.14
C LEU A 270 -20.40 -29.66 -1.16
N ALA A 271 -20.79 -28.90 -0.12
CA ALA A 271 -21.78 -29.35 0.85
C ALA A 271 -23.13 -29.67 0.18
N ASN A 272 -23.61 -28.80 -0.72
CA ASN A 272 -24.85 -29.03 -1.44
C ASN A 272 -24.77 -30.20 -2.42
N LYS A 273 -23.59 -30.47 -3.01
CA LYS A 273 -23.34 -31.68 -3.82
C LYS A 273 -23.43 -32.94 -2.97
N GLU A 274 -22.76 -32.97 -1.82
CA GLU A 274 -22.77 -34.13 -0.90
C GLU A 274 -24.19 -34.42 -0.37
N LEU A 275 -24.98 -33.37 -0.10
CA LEU A 275 -26.37 -33.47 0.32
C LEU A 275 -27.36 -33.69 -0.84
N LYS A 276 -26.87 -33.81 -2.08
CA LYS A 276 -27.67 -33.98 -3.31
C LYS A 276 -28.69 -32.86 -3.55
N ALA A 277 -28.48 -31.68 -2.93
CA ALA A 277 -29.29 -30.49 -3.14
C ALA A 277 -28.90 -29.76 -4.44
N LEU A 278 -27.64 -29.87 -4.86
CA LEU A 278 -27.11 -29.29 -6.10
C LEU A 278 -26.67 -30.41 -7.06
N ASP A 279 -27.08 -30.28 -8.33
CA ASP A 279 -26.62 -31.17 -9.41
C ASP A 279 -25.09 -31.24 -9.45
N THR A 280 -24.56 -32.46 -9.63
CA THR A 280 -23.12 -32.72 -9.58
C THR A 280 -22.35 -31.96 -10.65
N LYS A 281 -22.86 -31.86 -11.88
CA LYS A 281 -22.16 -31.16 -12.97
C LYS A 281 -22.08 -29.66 -12.68
N LYS A 282 -23.17 -29.06 -12.17
CA LYS A 282 -23.18 -27.65 -11.77
C LYS A 282 -22.25 -27.39 -10.59
N ALA A 283 -22.28 -28.23 -9.57
CA ALA A 283 -21.40 -28.13 -8.41
C ALA A 283 -19.92 -28.19 -8.81
N ASP A 284 -19.55 -29.14 -9.67
CA ASP A 284 -18.16 -29.30 -10.13
C ASP A 284 -17.68 -28.10 -10.97
N ALA A 285 -18.57 -27.52 -11.78
CA ALA A 285 -18.25 -26.30 -12.52
C ALA A 285 -18.06 -25.09 -11.60
N ILE A 286 -18.89 -24.94 -10.56
CA ILE A 286 -18.77 -23.87 -9.55
C ILE A 286 -17.47 -24.02 -8.76
N VAL A 287 -17.15 -25.24 -8.30
CA VAL A 287 -15.90 -25.51 -7.57
C VAL A 287 -14.69 -25.17 -8.43
N LYS A 288 -14.68 -25.60 -9.70
CA LYS A 288 -13.60 -25.28 -10.65
C LYS A 288 -13.47 -23.78 -10.91
N ALA A 289 -14.59 -23.06 -11.06
CA ALA A 289 -14.58 -21.60 -11.19
C ALA A 289 -13.96 -20.94 -9.94
N CYS A 290 -14.31 -21.40 -8.75
CA CYS A 290 -13.74 -20.91 -7.49
C CYS A 290 -12.23 -21.18 -7.41
N ASP A 291 -11.79 -22.39 -7.77
CA ASP A 291 -10.36 -22.76 -7.76
C ASP A 291 -9.53 -21.90 -8.72
N GLU A 292 -10.07 -21.55 -9.90
CA GLU A 292 -9.43 -20.62 -10.83
C GLU A 292 -9.28 -19.21 -10.26
N ILE A 293 -10.29 -18.71 -9.53
CA ILE A 293 -10.24 -17.39 -8.89
C ILE A 293 -9.26 -17.39 -7.72
N LEU A 294 -9.25 -18.46 -6.90
CA LEU A 294 -8.27 -18.62 -5.82
C LEU A 294 -6.83 -18.73 -6.33
N ALA A 295 -6.63 -19.19 -7.58
CA ALA A 295 -5.36 -19.16 -8.28
C ALA A 295 -5.00 -17.79 -8.89
N GLY A 296 -5.80 -16.74 -8.64
CA GLY A 296 -5.52 -15.36 -9.02
C GLY A 296 -6.15 -14.89 -10.33
N LYS A 297 -7.01 -15.71 -10.97
CA LYS A 297 -7.75 -15.28 -12.17
C LYS A 297 -8.97 -14.43 -11.78
N LEU A 298 -9.38 -13.53 -12.68
CA LEU A 298 -10.64 -12.76 -12.58
C LEU A 298 -10.78 -11.87 -11.33
N LEU A 299 -9.69 -11.59 -10.60
CA LEU A 299 -9.72 -10.72 -9.42
C LEU A 299 -10.20 -9.30 -9.75
N ASP A 300 -10.01 -8.87 -10.99
CA ASP A 300 -10.45 -7.57 -11.48
C ASP A 300 -11.97 -7.46 -11.71
N GLN A 301 -12.69 -8.60 -11.67
CA GLN A 301 -14.13 -8.71 -11.87
C GLN A 301 -14.94 -8.50 -10.59
N PHE A 302 -14.26 -8.37 -9.45
CA PHE A 302 -14.84 -7.93 -8.18
C PHE A 302 -14.79 -6.40 -8.13
N VAL A 303 -15.89 -5.79 -8.57
CA VAL A 303 -15.97 -4.35 -8.91
C VAL A 303 -16.62 -3.49 -7.84
N VAL A 304 -17.23 -4.11 -6.82
CA VAL A 304 -17.84 -3.40 -5.68
C VAL A 304 -16.75 -2.90 -4.71
N GLU A 305 -16.86 -1.63 -4.29
CA GLU A 305 -15.90 -0.99 -3.38
C GLU A 305 -15.97 -1.54 -1.94
N ALA A 306 -14.90 -1.27 -1.17
CA ALA A 306 -14.77 -1.75 0.21
C ALA A 306 -15.88 -1.27 1.15
N ILE A 307 -16.43 -0.07 0.92
CA ILE A 307 -17.63 0.44 1.60
C ILE A 307 -18.78 0.43 0.59
N ASN A 308 -19.82 -0.35 0.88
CA ASN A 308 -20.97 -0.55 0.01
C ASN A 308 -22.24 -0.79 0.85
N SER A 309 -23.24 -1.50 0.31
CA SER A 309 -24.44 -1.95 1.03
C SER A 309 -24.13 -2.55 2.41
N GLY A 310 -24.91 -2.17 3.43
CA GLY A 310 -24.56 -2.44 4.83
C GLY A 310 -24.40 -3.91 5.26
N ALA A 311 -25.23 -4.82 4.74
CA ALA A 311 -25.08 -6.27 4.97
C ALA A 311 -24.11 -6.94 3.97
N GLY A 312 -23.49 -6.16 3.07
CA GLY A 312 -22.57 -6.67 2.07
C GLY A 312 -23.22 -7.46 0.92
N THR A 313 -24.53 -7.34 0.74
CA THR A 313 -25.29 -8.01 -0.33
C THR A 313 -24.72 -7.71 -1.72
N ALA A 314 -24.28 -6.48 -1.97
CA ALA A 314 -23.64 -6.11 -3.23
C ALA A 314 -22.39 -6.95 -3.52
N PHE A 315 -21.57 -7.20 -2.51
CA PHE A 315 -20.35 -7.98 -2.68
C PHE A 315 -20.64 -9.50 -2.76
N ASN A 316 -21.61 -10.00 -1.99
CA ASN A 316 -22.10 -11.37 -2.12
C ASN A 316 -22.60 -11.64 -3.55
N MET A 317 -23.44 -10.75 -4.09
CA MET A 317 -23.97 -10.88 -5.44
C MET A 317 -22.91 -10.72 -6.51
N ASN A 318 -21.96 -9.80 -6.36
CA ASN A 318 -20.82 -9.71 -7.28
C ASN A 318 -20.05 -11.03 -7.32
N SER A 319 -19.82 -11.66 -6.18
CA SER A 319 -19.15 -12.97 -6.10
C SER A 319 -19.98 -14.05 -6.79
N ASN A 320 -21.28 -14.11 -6.53
CA ASN A 320 -22.20 -15.08 -7.14
C ASN A 320 -22.21 -14.97 -8.66
N GLU A 321 -22.32 -13.75 -9.20
CA GLU A 321 -22.39 -13.50 -10.64
C GLU A 321 -21.08 -13.86 -11.35
N VAL A 322 -19.93 -13.47 -10.78
CA VAL A 322 -18.61 -13.80 -11.34
C VAL A 322 -18.41 -15.31 -11.41
N ILE A 323 -18.73 -16.02 -10.33
CA ILE A 323 -18.58 -17.47 -10.24
C ILE A 323 -19.59 -18.17 -11.17
N ALA A 324 -20.84 -17.72 -11.22
CA ALA A 324 -21.86 -18.28 -12.10
C ALA A 324 -21.46 -18.16 -13.57
N ASN A 325 -21.06 -16.97 -14.01
CA ASN A 325 -20.63 -16.75 -15.39
C ASN A 325 -19.38 -17.55 -15.74
N ARG A 326 -18.46 -17.74 -14.78
CA ARG A 326 -17.29 -18.59 -15.02
C ARG A 326 -17.66 -20.08 -15.08
N ALA A 327 -18.59 -20.54 -14.23
CA ALA A 327 -19.12 -21.89 -14.27
C ALA A 327 -19.89 -22.17 -15.57
N LEU A 328 -20.64 -21.20 -16.09
CA LEU A 328 -21.31 -21.29 -17.40
C LEU A 328 -20.31 -21.56 -18.52
N GLU A 329 -19.22 -20.80 -18.59
CA GLU A 329 -18.18 -21.03 -19.60
C GLU A 329 -17.52 -22.40 -19.47
N ILE A 330 -17.28 -22.87 -18.23
CA ILE A 330 -16.75 -24.22 -17.97
C ILE A 330 -17.70 -25.31 -18.51
N LEU A 331 -19.01 -25.06 -18.50
CA LEU A 331 -20.04 -25.93 -19.05
C LEU A 331 -20.32 -25.69 -20.55
N GLY A 332 -19.53 -24.83 -21.22
CA GLY A 332 -19.69 -24.50 -22.64
C GLY A 332 -20.90 -23.59 -22.94
N LYS A 333 -21.41 -22.86 -21.94
CA LYS A 333 -22.50 -21.89 -22.07
C LYS A 333 -21.97 -20.46 -22.15
N LYS A 334 -22.79 -19.52 -22.63
CA LYS A 334 -22.44 -18.09 -22.67
C LYS A 334 -22.71 -17.42 -21.32
N LYS A 335 -21.95 -16.35 -21.03
CA LYS A 335 -22.23 -15.47 -19.87
C LYS A 335 -23.66 -14.91 -19.97
N GLY A 336 -24.37 -14.86 -18.86
CA GLY A 336 -25.77 -14.41 -18.79
C GLY A 336 -26.82 -15.51 -19.02
N GLU A 337 -26.44 -16.74 -19.41
CA GLU A 337 -27.37 -17.88 -19.56
C GLU A 337 -27.72 -18.51 -18.18
N TYR A 338 -28.25 -17.69 -17.27
CA TYR A 338 -28.47 -18.04 -15.86
C TYR A 338 -29.50 -19.17 -15.62
N GLU A 339 -30.27 -19.56 -16.64
CA GLU A 339 -31.13 -20.76 -16.58
C GLU A 339 -30.32 -22.05 -16.35
N THR A 340 -29.05 -22.09 -16.80
CA THR A 340 -28.18 -23.26 -16.55
C THR A 340 -27.53 -23.17 -15.17
N VAL A 341 -26.87 -22.05 -14.87
CA VAL A 341 -26.23 -21.77 -13.57
C VAL A 341 -26.64 -20.37 -13.10
N SER A 342 -27.70 -20.33 -12.30
CA SER A 342 -28.20 -19.13 -11.62
C SER A 342 -27.24 -18.70 -10.50
N PRO A 343 -26.88 -17.40 -10.43
CA PRO A 343 -26.15 -16.82 -9.30
C PRO A 343 -26.86 -17.05 -7.96
N ASN A 344 -28.20 -17.03 -7.96
CA ASN A 344 -29.01 -17.20 -6.75
C ASN A 344 -29.27 -18.67 -6.44
N ASP A 345 -29.83 -19.39 -7.40
CA ASP A 345 -30.39 -20.73 -7.14
C ASP A 345 -29.32 -21.82 -7.08
N HIS A 346 -28.12 -21.56 -7.61
CA HIS A 346 -27.02 -22.53 -7.62
C HIS A 346 -25.81 -22.02 -6.83
N VAL A 347 -25.25 -20.86 -7.18
CA VAL A 347 -24.03 -20.36 -6.50
C VAL A 347 -24.34 -19.90 -5.07
N ASN A 348 -25.50 -19.28 -4.86
CA ASN A 348 -25.98 -18.85 -3.54
C ASN A 348 -26.95 -19.86 -2.88
N MET A 349 -27.03 -21.10 -3.38
CA MET A 349 -27.90 -22.13 -2.81
C MET A 349 -27.59 -22.33 -1.32
N SER A 350 -28.64 -22.36 -0.50
CA SER A 350 -28.59 -22.54 0.97
C SER A 350 -27.82 -21.45 1.72
N GLN A 351 -27.70 -20.25 1.14
CA GLN A 351 -26.96 -19.12 1.70
C GLN A 351 -27.80 -17.85 1.70
N SER A 352 -27.39 -16.90 2.55
CA SER A 352 -27.86 -15.51 2.56
C SER A 352 -26.66 -14.57 2.54
N SER A 353 -26.82 -13.33 2.09
CA SER A 353 -25.79 -12.32 2.35
C SER A 353 -25.53 -12.15 3.85
N ASN A 354 -26.58 -12.37 4.66
CA ASN A 354 -26.57 -12.17 6.11
C ASN A 354 -25.74 -13.20 6.87
N ASP A 355 -25.53 -14.40 6.32
CA ASP A 355 -24.63 -15.41 6.91
C ASP A 355 -23.30 -15.54 6.16
N THR A 356 -23.26 -15.23 4.86
CA THR A 356 -22.03 -15.27 4.07
C THR A 356 -21.10 -14.09 4.32
N PHE A 357 -21.61 -12.85 4.43
CA PHE A 357 -20.72 -11.70 4.64
C PHE A 357 -20.07 -11.69 6.04
N PRO A 358 -20.78 -11.93 7.16
CA PRO A 358 -20.13 -12.06 8.46
C PRO A 358 -19.08 -13.18 8.50
N THR A 359 -19.39 -14.33 7.88
CA THR A 359 -18.43 -15.44 7.73
C THR A 359 -17.21 -15.01 6.92
N ALA A 360 -17.42 -14.33 5.79
CA ALA A 360 -16.33 -13.84 4.94
C ALA A 360 -15.46 -12.80 5.66
N MET A 361 -16.08 -11.94 6.47
CA MET A 361 -15.38 -10.98 7.31
C MET A 361 -14.48 -11.68 8.34
N HIS A 362 -15.00 -12.67 9.06
CA HIS A 362 -14.19 -13.45 10.01
C HIS A 362 -13.00 -14.13 9.33
N VAL A 363 -13.24 -14.81 8.21
CA VAL A 363 -12.18 -15.47 7.43
C VAL A 363 -11.15 -14.46 6.92
N ALA A 364 -11.59 -13.34 6.35
CA ALA A 364 -10.69 -12.32 5.81
C ALA A 364 -9.82 -11.68 6.89
N ILE A 365 -10.41 -11.38 8.06
CA ILE A 365 -9.70 -10.84 9.22
C ILE A 365 -8.68 -11.86 9.73
N LEU A 366 -9.08 -13.12 9.92
CA LEU A 366 -8.18 -14.18 10.39
C LEU A 366 -6.96 -14.35 9.46
N LEU A 367 -7.18 -14.40 8.14
CA LEU A 367 -6.10 -14.50 7.16
C LEU A 367 -5.11 -13.33 7.29
N ASN A 368 -5.60 -12.11 7.46
CA ASN A 368 -4.73 -10.92 7.56
C ASN A 368 -4.06 -10.80 8.94
N MET A 369 -4.74 -11.18 10.01
CA MET A 369 -4.20 -11.18 11.37
C MET A 369 -3.07 -12.19 11.52
N GLU A 370 -3.12 -13.36 10.86
CA GLU A 370 -1.99 -14.30 10.84
C GLU A 370 -0.74 -13.70 10.17
N GLU A 371 -0.89 -12.85 9.15
CA GLU A 371 0.23 -12.14 8.51
C GLU A 371 0.78 -11.02 9.42
N ALA A 372 -0.11 -10.26 10.06
CA ALA A 372 0.27 -9.25 11.04
C ALA A 372 0.99 -9.87 12.26
N ASP A 373 0.54 -11.03 12.73
CA ASP A 373 1.18 -11.78 13.83
C ASP A 373 2.62 -12.21 13.50
N ARG A 374 2.85 -12.71 12.27
CA ARG A 374 4.20 -13.03 11.82
C ARG A 374 5.09 -11.79 11.77
N SER A 375 4.54 -10.68 11.27
CA SER A 375 5.26 -9.41 11.16
C SER A 375 5.62 -8.81 12.52
N LEU A 376 4.73 -8.93 13.51
CA LEU A 376 5.01 -8.56 14.89
C LEU A 376 6.09 -9.46 15.51
N SER A 377 6.08 -10.76 15.20
CA SER A 377 7.14 -11.69 15.64
C SER A 377 8.52 -11.31 15.09
N ILE A 378 8.60 -10.84 13.84
CA ILE A 378 9.84 -10.34 13.23
C ILE A 378 10.39 -9.16 14.04
N LEU A 379 9.54 -8.17 14.35
CA LEU A 379 9.93 -7.01 15.15
C LEU A 379 10.38 -7.41 16.56
N ILE A 380 9.61 -8.24 17.26
CA ILE A 380 9.96 -8.72 18.61
C ILE A 380 11.32 -9.41 18.61
N ASN A 381 11.61 -10.24 17.60
CA ASN A 381 12.90 -10.93 17.49
C ASN A 381 14.06 -9.95 17.24
N SER A 382 13.86 -8.92 16.42
CA SER A 382 14.84 -7.84 16.20
C SER A 382 15.10 -7.06 17.49
N LEU A 383 14.05 -6.71 18.25
CA LEU A 383 14.19 -6.05 19.55
C LEU A 383 14.97 -6.90 20.55
N ARG A 384 14.66 -8.20 20.68
CA ARG A 384 15.42 -9.11 21.57
C ARG A 384 16.87 -9.27 21.16
N LYS A 385 17.15 -9.27 19.85
CA LYS A 385 18.53 -9.30 19.33
C LYS A 385 19.27 -8.03 19.75
N LYS A 386 18.63 -6.87 19.60
CA LYS A 386 19.19 -5.57 19.99
C LYS A 386 19.34 -5.43 21.51
N ALA A 387 18.41 -5.99 22.29
CA ALA A 387 18.50 -6.06 23.74
C ALA A 387 19.77 -6.79 24.21
N ARG A 388 20.08 -7.94 23.60
CA ARG A 388 21.34 -8.66 23.88
C ARG A 388 22.57 -7.88 23.46
N GLU A 389 22.53 -7.20 22.32
CA GLU A 389 23.64 -6.33 21.87
C GLU A 389 23.91 -5.16 22.84
N PHE A 390 22.88 -4.73 23.56
CA PHE A 390 22.94 -3.61 24.51
C PHE A 390 22.98 -4.05 25.98
N GLU A 391 23.19 -5.34 26.26
CA GLU A 391 23.12 -5.90 27.62
C GLU A 391 24.06 -5.19 28.62
N ASP A 392 25.21 -4.72 28.14
CA ASP A 392 26.26 -4.09 28.93
C ASP A 392 26.29 -2.55 28.79
N ALA A 393 25.44 -1.98 27.92
CA ALA A 393 25.38 -0.54 27.68
C ALA A 393 24.55 0.15 28.78
N ILE A 394 25.23 0.60 29.83
CA ILE A 394 24.61 1.30 30.96
C ILE A 394 24.20 2.71 30.53
N LYS A 395 23.02 3.15 30.94
CA LYS A 395 22.50 4.51 30.75
C LYS A 395 21.90 5.03 32.06
N ILE A 396 21.68 6.34 32.12
CA ILE A 396 20.84 6.94 33.16
C ILE A 396 19.37 6.63 32.85
N GLY A 397 18.67 6.02 33.80
CA GLY A 397 17.21 5.87 33.72
C GLY A 397 16.53 7.22 33.81
N ARG A 398 15.29 7.34 33.30
CA ARG A 398 14.49 8.55 33.46
C ARG A 398 13.07 8.26 33.90
N THR A 399 12.63 8.94 34.94
CA THR A 399 11.22 8.98 35.38
C THR A 399 10.77 10.43 35.38
N HIS A 400 9.57 10.72 34.89
CA HIS A 400 9.09 12.09 34.67
C HIS A 400 10.02 12.95 33.78
N LEU A 401 10.80 12.32 32.90
CA LEU A 401 11.87 12.93 32.10
C LEU A 401 13.06 13.51 32.91
N MET A 402 13.15 13.20 34.20
CA MET A 402 14.26 13.58 35.07
C MET A 402 15.22 12.40 35.27
N ASP A 403 16.49 12.70 35.56
CA ASP A 403 17.51 11.68 35.85
C ASP A 403 17.08 10.77 37.01
N ALA A 404 17.27 9.46 36.83
CA ALA A 404 17.00 8.41 37.79
C ALA A 404 18.16 7.40 37.82
N ILE A 405 18.05 6.38 38.68
CA ILE A 405 19.11 5.38 38.84
C ILE A 405 19.48 4.69 37.51
N PRO A 406 20.73 4.26 37.33
CA PRO A 406 21.17 3.63 36.08
C PRO A 406 20.41 2.35 35.73
N VAL A 407 20.25 2.11 34.43
CA VAL A 407 19.72 0.87 33.83
C VAL A 407 20.57 0.49 32.63
N THR A 408 20.34 -0.65 31.98
CA THR A 408 20.97 -0.95 30.69
C THR A 408 20.02 -0.67 29.54
N LEU A 409 20.55 -0.21 28.40
CA LEU A 409 19.79 -0.16 27.15
C LEU A 409 19.26 -1.54 26.76
N GLY A 410 19.98 -2.61 27.10
CA GLY A 410 19.51 -3.98 26.91
C GLY A 410 18.21 -4.28 27.66
N ALA A 411 18.12 -3.88 28.93
CA ALA A 411 16.89 -4.03 29.71
C ALA A 411 15.73 -3.21 29.13
N GLU A 412 15.98 -2.00 28.64
CA GLU A 412 14.97 -1.14 28.01
C GLU A 412 14.45 -1.74 26.69
N PHE A 413 15.33 -2.31 25.85
CA PHE A 413 14.92 -2.98 24.61
C PHE A 413 14.24 -4.33 24.86
N GLU A 414 14.62 -5.06 25.91
CA GLU A 414 13.90 -6.27 26.31
C GLU A 414 12.49 -5.93 26.82
N GLU A 415 12.31 -4.79 27.51
CA GLU A 415 10.98 -4.30 27.90
C GLU A 415 10.08 -4.11 26.68
N TYR A 416 10.54 -3.43 25.63
CA TYR A 416 9.78 -3.27 24.40
C TYR A 416 9.37 -4.62 23.79
N ALA A 417 10.31 -5.56 23.72
CA ALA A 417 10.05 -6.90 23.20
C ALA A 417 9.03 -7.66 24.05
N TYR A 418 9.14 -7.58 25.37
CA TYR A 418 8.26 -8.24 26.31
C TYR A 418 6.83 -7.68 26.25
N SER A 419 6.69 -6.35 26.26
CA SER A 419 5.39 -5.66 26.19
C SER A 419 4.68 -5.97 24.87
N LEU A 420 5.39 -5.94 23.73
CA LEU A 420 4.84 -6.36 22.44
C LEU A 420 4.49 -7.85 22.39
N ALA A 421 5.30 -8.74 22.97
CA ALA A 421 4.98 -10.16 23.05
C ALA A 421 3.72 -10.43 23.89
N ARG A 422 3.52 -9.66 24.96
CA ARG A 422 2.29 -9.73 25.77
C ARG A 422 1.07 -9.24 24.99
N ALA A 423 1.19 -8.12 24.28
CA ALA A 423 0.13 -7.61 23.41
C ALA A 423 -0.19 -8.58 22.26
N GLN A 424 0.83 -9.16 21.63
CA GLN A 424 0.71 -10.20 20.59
C GLN A 424 -0.06 -11.42 21.11
N LYS A 425 0.23 -11.89 22.32
CA LYS A 425 -0.49 -13.00 22.93
C LYS A 425 -2.00 -12.70 23.03
N ARG A 426 -2.36 -11.50 23.50
CA ARG A 426 -3.77 -11.08 23.59
C ARG A 426 -4.42 -10.93 22.23
N MET A 427 -3.69 -10.45 21.23
CA MET A 427 -4.14 -10.44 19.84
C MET A 427 -4.45 -11.86 19.34
N ARG A 428 -3.58 -12.84 19.59
CA ARG A 428 -3.82 -14.25 19.22
C ARG A 428 -5.05 -14.83 19.91
N GLU A 429 -5.22 -14.60 21.21
CA GLU A 429 -6.40 -15.02 21.96
C GLU A 429 -7.70 -14.41 21.39
N SER A 430 -7.67 -13.14 20.96
CA SER A 430 -8.83 -12.49 20.33
C SER A 430 -9.26 -13.12 19.00
N MET A 431 -8.35 -13.81 18.31
CA MET A 431 -8.65 -14.48 17.04
C MET A 431 -9.52 -15.72 17.24
N ASP A 432 -9.56 -16.30 18.44
CA ASP A 432 -10.29 -17.54 18.68
C ASP A 432 -11.81 -17.34 18.55
N GLY A 433 -12.36 -16.21 19.00
CA GLY A 433 -13.78 -15.87 18.80
C GLY A 433 -14.15 -15.75 17.31
N LEU A 434 -13.24 -15.24 16.48
CA LEU A 434 -13.46 -15.15 15.03
C LEU A 434 -13.54 -16.51 14.33
N ARG A 435 -13.10 -17.60 14.97
CA ARG A 435 -13.18 -18.96 14.41
C ARG A 435 -14.59 -19.54 14.46
N GLU A 436 -15.48 -18.91 15.22
CA GLU A 436 -16.90 -19.24 15.29
C GLU A 436 -17.65 -18.46 14.21
N VAL A 437 -18.22 -19.19 13.24
CA VAL A 437 -18.85 -18.58 12.05
C VAL A 437 -20.32 -18.93 11.93
N GLY A 438 -21.10 -17.99 11.38
CA GLY A 438 -22.55 -18.06 11.26
C GLY A 438 -23.07 -18.67 9.96
N LEU A 439 -22.21 -19.23 9.10
CA LEU A 439 -22.61 -19.82 7.81
C LEU A 439 -23.69 -20.90 8.01
N GLY A 440 -24.79 -20.81 7.26
CA GLY A 440 -25.96 -21.67 7.45
C GLY A 440 -26.95 -21.14 8.49
N GLY A 441 -26.78 -19.91 8.98
CA GLY A 441 -27.82 -19.15 9.71
C GLY A 441 -28.86 -18.52 8.78
N THR A 442 -28.56 -18.43 7.48
CA THR A 442 -29.37 -17.82 6.42
C THR A 442 -29.86 -16.41 6.73
N ALA A 443 -31.15 -16.12 6.64
CA ALA A 443 -31.66 -14.75 6.66
C ALA A 443 -31.54 -14.10 8.05
N VAL A 444 -31.90 -14.85 9.10
CA VAL A 444 -32.08 -14.31 10.46
C VAL A 444 -31.51 -15.22 11.56
N GLY A 445 -30.87 -16.33 11.21
CA GLY A 445 -30.23 -17.25 12.16
C GLY A 445 -30.91 -18.61 12.30
N THR A 446 -32.12 -18.78 11.75
CA THR A 446 -32.91 -20.02 11.85
C THR A 446 -32.37 -21.16 10.99
N GLY A 447 -31.56 -20.86 9.96
CA GLY A 447 -31.13 -21.85 8.97
C GLY A 447 -32.25 -22.28 8.01
N ALA A 448 -33.34 -21.51 7.90
CA ALA A 448 -34.41 -21.75 6.94
C ALA A 448 -33.85 -21.85 5.51
N ASN A 449 -34.45 -22.71 4.69
CA ASN A 449 -34.04 -23.02 3.31
C ASN A 449 -32.65 -23.67 3.17
N THR A 450 -32.19 -24.39 4.19
CA THR A 450 -30.98 -25.23 4.10
C THR A 450 -31.32 -26.72 4.32
N PRO A 451 -30.69 -27.64 3.59
CA PRO A 451 -30.84 -29.07 3.87
C PRO A 451 -30.17 -29.42 5.21
N LYS A 452 -30.71 -30.42 5.91
CA LYS A 452 -30.13 -30.91 7.16
C LYS A 452 -28.67 -31.34 6.94
N GLY A 453 -27.76 -30.85 7.78
CA GLY A 453 -26.32 -31.13 7.69
C GLY A 453 -25.52 -30.15 6.82
N TYR A 454 -26.18 -29.18 6.16
CA TYR A 454 -25.51 -28.20 5.30
C TYR A 454 -24.47 -27.38 6.05
N ARG A 455 -24.83 -26.87 7.24
CA ARG A 455 -23.98 -26.01 8.06
C ARG A 455 -22.67 -26.70 8.40
N GLU A 456 -22.75 -27.92 8.93
CA GLU A 456 -21.59 -28.69 9.38
C GLU A 456 -20.65 -28.99 8.22
N LEU A 457 -21.20 -29.44 7.07
CA LEU A 457 -20.40 -29.76 5.89
C LEU A 457 -19.78 -28.51 5.24
N ALA A 458 -20.55 -27.43 5.08
CA ALA A 458 -20.06 -26.20 4.47
C ALA A 458 -18.94 -25.58 5.31
N ILE A 459 -19.08 -25.56 6.64
CA ILE A 459 -18.04 -25.04 7.54
C ILE A 459 -16.83 -25.97 7.57
N LYS A 460 -17.02 -27.29 7.53
CA LYS A 460 -15.91 -28.26 7.42
C LYS A 460 -15.07 -28.00 6.15
N HIS A 461 -15.69 -27.93 4.98
CA HIS A 461 -14.96 -27.64 3.75
C HIS A 461 -14.32 -26.25 3.76
N LEU A 462 -14.98 -25.25 4.36
CA LEU A 462 -14.42 -23.91 4.52
C LEU A 462 -13.17 -23.92 5.40
N SER A 463 -13.20 -24.67 6.51
CA SER A 463 -12.08 -24.90 7.42
C SER A 463 -10.90 -25.56 6.68
N GLU A 464 -11.18 -26.59 5.87
CA GLU A 464 -10.17 -27.30 5.06
C GLU A 464 -9.50 -26.40 4.00
N VAL A 465 -10.28 -25.68 3.20
CA VAL A 465 -9.72 -24.86 2.09
C VAL A 465 -9.02 -23.60 2.60
N SER A 466 -9.52 -22.99 3.67
CA SER A 466 -8.92 -21.80 4.27
C SER A 466 -7.70 -22.12 5.15
N LYS A 467 -7.58 -23.39 5.60
CA LYS A 467 -6.62 -23.84 6.63
C LYS A 467 -6.80 -23.15 7.99
N LEU A 468 -7.97 -22.54 8.21
CA LEU A 468 -8.35 -21.96 9.48
C LEU A 468 -9.19 -22.98 10.26
N LYS A 469 -8.97 -23.11 11.56
CA LYS A 469 -9.75 -24.01 12.43
C LYS A 469 -11.15 -23.46 12.71
N LEU A 470 -12.01 -23.40 11.70
CA LEU A 470 -13.36 -22.84 11.80
C LEU A 470 -14.34 -23.86 12.36
N LYS A 471 -15.32 -23.38 13.14
CA LYS A 471 -16.44 -24.17 13.66
C LYS A 471 -17.75 -23.36 13.62
N PRO A 472 -18.92 -24.02 13.63
CA PRO A 472 -20.18 -23.31 13.76
C PRO A 472 -20.26 -22.52 15.06
N SER A 473 -20.86 -21.32 15.02
CA SER A 473 -21.24 -20.60 16.24
C SER A 473 -22.28 -21.41 17.02
N ASP A 474 -22.15 -21.43 18.36
CA ASP A 474 -23.14 -22.06 19.25
C ASP A 474 -24.52 -21.38 19.13
N ASN A 475 -24.54 -20.09 18.77
CA ASN A 475 -25.76 -19.32 18.52
C ASN A 475 -25.67 -18.54 17.20
N MET A 476 -26.53 -18.90 16.24
CA MET A 476 -26.55 -18.27 14.92
C MET A 476 -27.15 -16.86 14.96
N PHE A 477 -28.15 -16.61 15.81
CA PHE A 477 -28.68 -15.26 16.01
C PHE A 477 -27.59 -14.33 16.52
N TYR A 478 -26.81 -14.77 17.51
CA TYR A 478 -25.64 -14.02 17.99
C TYR A 478 -24.66 -13.71 16.84
N SER A 479 -24.32 -14.71 16.01
CA SER A 479 -23.35 -14.54 14.92
C SER A 479 -23.79 -13.52 13.86
N LEU A 480 -25.09 -13.38 13.64
CA LEU A 480 -25.66 -12.41 12.69
C LEU A 480 -25.83 -11.02 13.33
N GLN A 481 -26.28 -10.96 14.59
CA GLN A 481 -26.64 -9.74 15.29
C GLN A 481 -25.45 -9.01 15.91
N SER A 482 -24.65 -9.72 16.71
CA SER A 482 -23.52 -9.15 17.45
C SER A 482 -22.25 -9.20 16.61
N LYS A 483 -21.38 -8.22 16.80
CA LYS A 483 -20.02 -8.19 16.23
C LYS A 483 -18.97 -7.99 17.31
N PHE A 484 -19.26 -8.50 18.50
CA PHE A 484 -18.38 -8.45 19.65
C PHE A 484 -16.99 -9.03 19.36
N ASP A 485 -16.88 -10.20 18.73
CA ASP A 485 -15.58 -10.82 18.46
C ASP A 485 -14.69 -9.97 17.52
N VAL A 486 -15.30 -9.29 16.55
CA VAL A 486 -14.60 -8.36 15.66
C VAL A 486 -14.15 -7.12 16.43
N ALA A 487 -15.00 -6.56 17.29
CA ALA A 487 -14.63 -5.43 18.16
C ALA A 487 -13.54 -5.81 19.17
N ASN A 488 -13.58 -7.03 19.71
CA ASN A 488 -12.56 -7.55 20.62
C ASN A 488 -11.20 -7.70 19.90
N ALA A 489 -11.19 -8.23 18.68
CA ALA A 489 -9.99 -8.32 17.86
C ALA A 489 -9.42 -6.93 17.51
N SER A 490 -10.28 -5.97 17.19
CA SER A 490 -9.90 -4.57 16.98
C SER A 490 -9.25 -3.94 18.21
N SER A 491 -9.85 -4.13 19.38
CA SER A 491 -9.33 -3.64 20.67
C SER A 491 -7.95 -4.23 20.99
N ALA A 492 -7.72 -5.50 20.63
CA ALA A 492 -6.41 -6.12 20.78
C ALA A 492 -5.36 -5.49 19.84
N LEU A 493 -5.72 -5.17 18.59
CA LEU A 493 -4.86 -4.41 17.67
C LEU A 493 -4.56 -2.99 18.19
N ARG A 494 -5.56 -2.30 18.77
CA ARG A 494 -5.36 -1.01 19.44
C ARG A 494 -4.32 -1.14 20.56
N ASN A 495 -4.38 -2.18 21.38
CA ASN A 495 -3.40 -2.40 22.44
C ASN A 495 -1.98 -2.63 21.90
N VAL A 496 -1.84 -3.38 20.79
CA VAL A 496 -0.55 -3.50 20.08
C VAL A 496 -0.05 -2.14 19.61
N ALA A 497 -0.93 -1.30 19.03
CA ALA A 497 -0.59 0.04 18.57
C ALA A 497 -0.14 0.98 19.70
N ILE A 498 -0.70 0.85 20.90
CA ILE A 498 -0.28 1.61 22.09
C ILE A 498 1.16 1.26 22.47
N GLU A 499 1.51 -0.02 22.56
CA GLU A 499 2.88 -0.46 22.88
C GLU A 499 3.89 -0.05 21.81
N LEU A 500 3.53 -0.21 20.53
CA LEU A 500 4.36 0.27 19.42
C LEU A 500 4.58 1.79 19.47
N THR A 501 3.56 2.56 19.85
CA THR A 501 3.63 4.01 19.99
C THR A 501 4.61 4.42 21.09
N LYS A 502 4.55 3.76 22.26
CA LYS A 502 5.48 4.01 23.37
C LYS A 502 6.92 3.76 22.95
N MET A 503 7.20 2.59 22.37
CA MET A 503 8.54 2.25 21.86
C MET A 503 9.05 3.26 20.82
N ALA A 504 8.21 3.62 19.84
CA ALA A 504 8.59 4.59 18.82
C ALA A 504 8.89 5.98 19.42
N ASN A 505 8.13 6.41 20.42
CA ASN A 505 8.36 7.67 21.13
C ASN A 505 9.69 7.67 21.87
N ASP A 506 9.98 6.59 22.61
CA ASP A 506 11.24 6.45 23.35
C ASP A 506 12.43 6.46 22.40
N ILE A 507 12.37 5.72 21.28
CA ILE A 507 13.44 5.71 20.28
C ILE A 507 13.68 7.12 19.71
N ARG A 508 12.61 7.86 19.38
CA ARG A 508 12.74 9.25 18.89
C ARG A 508 13.36 10.17 19.94
N LEU A 509 12.98 10.00 21.22
CA LEU A 509 13.51 10.81 22.32
C LEU A 509 14.97 10.49 22.60
N MET A 510 15.34 9.20 22.68
CA MET A 510 16.74 8.77 22.86
C MET A 510 17.64 9.20 21.70
N ALA A 511 17.12 9.23 20.47
CA ALA A 511 17.86 9.64 19.29
C ALA A 511 17.91 11.16 19.06
N CYS A 512 17.21 11.97 19.86
CA CYS A 512 17.16 13.42 19.63
C CYS A 512 18.58 14.02 19.80
N GLY A 513 19.03 14.85 18.85
CA GLY A 513 20.42 15.29 18.82
C GLY A 513 20.86 15.74 17.40
N PRO A 514 22.16 15.66 17.05
CA PRO A 514 23.24 15.00 17.79
C PRO A 514 23.91 15.86 18.88
N VAL A 515 23.70 17.17 18.88
CA VAL A 515 24.36 18.10 19.84
C VAL A 515 23.40 18.62 20.91
N ALA A 516 22.22 19.08 20.50
CA ALA A 516 21.25 19.75 21.37
C ALA A 516 20.12 18.80 21.85
N GLY A 517 20.46 17.54 22.15
CA GLY A 517 19.51 16.52 22.59
C GLY A 517 20.18 15.46 23.46
N LEU A 518 19.52 14.31 23.62
CA LEU A 518 20.02 13.18 24.42
C LEU A 518 21.09 12.37 23.68
N ALA A 519 20.88 12.08 22.40
CA ALA A 519 21.79 11.31 21.56
C ALA A 519 22.31 10.01 22.22
N GLU A 520 21.48 9.33 23.01
CA GLU A 520 21.81 8.07 23.70
C GLU A 520 21.95 6.90 22.72
N VAL A 521 21.16 6.96 21.65
CA VAL A 521 21.23 6.01 20.54
C VAL A 521 21.48 6.75 19.23
N LEU A 522 22.22 6.10 18.36
CA LEU A 522 22.43 6.50 16.97
C LEU A 522 21.51 5.68 16.09
N ILE A 523 20.80 6.36 15.20
CA ILE A 523 19.80 5.75 14.31
C ILE A 523 20.36 5.62 12.89
N PRO A 524 19.93 4.59 12.12
CA PRO A 524 20.32 4.46 10.72
C PRO A 524 19.76 5.60 9.86
N ALA A 525 20.56 6.07 8.88
CA ALA A 525 20.14 7.10 7.95
C ALA A 525 19.42 6.49 6.74
N VAL A 526 18.10 6.62 6.70
CA VAL A 526 17.27 6.04 5.62
C VAL A 526 17.12 6.95 4.40
N HIS A 527 17.14 8.27 4.58
CA HIS A 527 17.20 9.29 3.54
C HIS A 527 17.65 10.62 4.15
N ALA A 528 17.92 11.63 3.31
CA ALA A 528 18.20 12.99 3.78
C ALA A 528 17.02 13.51 4.64
N GLY A 529 17.31 13.95 5.86
CA GLY A 529 16.30 14.41 6.83
C GLY A 529 15.87 15.86 6.63
N SER A 530 16.51 16.61 5.73
CA SER A 530 16.12 17.97 5.41
C SER A 530 16.51 18.34 3.98
N SER A 531 15.66 19.12 3.33
CA SER A 531 15.97 19.75 2.04
C SER A 531 16.95 20.92 2.14
N ILE A 532 17.14 21.50 3.34
CA ILE A 532 17.93 22.71 3.55
C ILE A 532 19.11 22.54 4.52
N MET A 533 19.04 21.60 5.47
CA MET A 533 20.12 21.32 6.43
C MET A 533 20.91 20.08 5.97
N PRO A 534 22.09 20.24 5.34
CA PRO A 534 22.90 19.11 4.89
C PRO A 534 23.32 18.24 6.07
N GLY A 535 23.29 16.92 5.88
CA GLY A 535 23.71 15.95 6.90
C GLY A 535 22.69 15.69 8.01
N LYS A 536 21.55 16.41 8.07
CA LYS A 536 20.49 16.10 9.03
C LYS A 536 19.84 14.75 8.72
N VAL A 537 19.70 13.90 9.74
CA VAL A 537 18.98 12.61 9.70
C VAL A 537 17.85 12.67 10.72
N ASN A 538 16.64 12.27 10.31
CA ASN A 538 15.46 12.20 11.20
C ASN A 538 15.08 10.75 11.46
N PRO A 539 14.44 10.43 12.60
CA PRO A 539 13.87 9.11 12.89
C PRO A 539 12.55 8.86 12.12
N SER A 540 12.56 9.05 10.79
CA SER A 540 11.35 9.06 9.95
C SER A 540 10.58 7.73 9.98
N LEU A 541 11.26 6.60 10.17
CA LEU A 541 10.60 5.30 10.33
C LEU A 541 9.82 5.20 11.64
N ALA A 542 10.32 5.79 12.74
CA ALA A 542 9.59 5.82 14.01
C ALA A 542 8.41 6.81 13.96
N GLU A 543 8.56 7.93 13.24
CA GLU A 543 7.46 8.86 12.95
C GLU A 543 6.36 8.18 12.11
N CYS A 544 6.75 7.42 11.09
CA CYS A 544 5.83 6.63 10.28
C CYS A 544 5.11 5.55 11.11
N LEU A 545 5.84 4.86 12.00
CA LEU A 545 5.23 3.89 12.93
C LEU A 545 4.17 4.56 13.82
N ASN A 546 4.46 5.75 14.35
CA ASN A 546 3.47 6.50 15.13
C ASN A 546 2.21 6.82 14.32
N MET A 547 2.35 7.31 13.08
CA MET A 547 1.19 7.58 12.21
C MET A 547 0.38 6.32 11.89
N VAL A 548 1.04 5.18 11.66
CA VAL A 548 0.37 3.88 11.51
C VAL A 548 -0.44 3.54 12.75
N CYS A 549 0.16 3.65 13.95
CA CYS A 549 -0.52 3.37 15.21
C CYS A 549 -1.72 4.29 15.46
N PHE A 550 -1.62 5.57 15.12
CA PHE A 550 -2.75 6.51 15.24
C PHE A 550 -3.93 6.11 14.35
N ASN A 551 -3.66 5.67 13.12
CA ASN A 551 -4.71 5.18 12.22
C ASN A 551 -5.37 3.90 12.76
N ILE A 552 -4.59 2.98 13.35
CA ILE A 552 -5.13 1.75 13.97
C ILE A 552 -6.07 2.11 15.13
N ILE A 553 -5.69 3.06 15.98
CA ILE A 553 -6.53 3.51 17.10
C ILE A 553 -7.81 4.18 16.58
N GLY A 554 -7.74 5.02 15.55
CA GLY A 554 -8.93 5.63 14.93
C GLY A 554 -9.84 4.59 14.25
N ASN A 555 -9.26 3.57 13.63
CA ASN A 555 -9.99 2.43 13.09
C ASN A 555 -10.71 1.63 14.18
N ASP A 556 -10.11 1.48 15.36
CA ASP A 556 -10.75 0.80 16.51
C ASP A 556 -12.01 1.53 16.97
N VAL A 557 -11.98 2.87 17.03
CA VAL A 557 -13.17 3.67 17.33
C VAL A 557 -14.26 3.42 16.28
N SER A 558 -13.88 3.39 15.00
CA SER A 558 -14.83 3.13 13.90
C SER A 558 -15.45 1.73 13.99
N VAL A 559 -14.65 0.72 14.31
CA VAL A 559 -15.12 -0.66 14.54
C VAL A 559 -16.06 -0.74 15.73
N GLY A 560 -15.71 -0.09 16.86
CA GLY A 560 -16.55 -0.06 18.06
C GLY A 560 -17.92 0.57 17.80
N MET A 561 -17.95 1.71 17.09
CA MET A 561 -19.21 2.36 16.69
C MET A 561 -20.04 1.47 15.75
N ALA A 562 -19.40 0.83 14.77
CA ALA A 562 -20.07 -0.10 13.86
C ALA A 562 -20.64 -1.33 14.58
N ALA A 563 -19.93 -1.86 15.58
CA ALA A 563 -20.35 -3.04 16.33
C ALA A 563 -21.60 -2.77 17.17
N GLN A 564 -21.69 -1.59 17.79
CA GLN A 564 -22.85 -1.20 18.60
C GLN A 564 -24.11 -0.99 17.73
N ALA A 565 -23.96 -0.57 16.47
CA ALA A 565 -25.07 -0.20 15.60
C ALA A 565 -25.88 -1.37 15.01
N GLY A 566 -25.83 -2.55 15.64
CA GLY A 566 -26.69 -3.68 15.28
C GLY A 566 -28.16 -3.38 15.53
N GLN A 567 -29.05 -3.85 14.66
CA GLN A 567 -30.49 -3.64 14.77
C GLN A 567 -31.23 -4.95 14.57
N PHE A 568 -31.93 -5.41 15.61
CA PHE A 568 -32.66 -6.68 15.62
C PHE A 568 -31.78 -7.83 15.11
N GLU A 569 -32.21 -8.58 14.09
CA GLU A 569 -31.57 -9.80 13.61
C GLU A 569 -30.25 -9.62 12.85
N LEU A 570 -29.78 -8.38 12.59
CA LEU A 570 -28.58 -8.16 11.78
C LEU A 570 -27.83 -6.88 12.13
N ASN A 571 -26.49 -6.96 12.12
CA ASN A 571 -25.65 -5.76 12.03
C ASN A 571 -25.34 -5.44 10.56
N VAL A 572 -25.69 -4.22 10.12
CA VAL A 572 -25.54 -3.76 8.73
C VAL A 572 -24.39 -2.76 8.56
N MET A 573 -23.41 -2.74 9.46
CA MET A 573 -22.23 -1.87 9.35
C MET A 573 -20.97 -2.67 8.93
N LEU A 574 -21.17 -3.84 8.32
CA LEU A 574 -20.12 -4.85 8.11
C LEU A 574 -19.00 -4.40 7.15
N PRO A 575 -19.27 -3.78 5.98
CA PRO A 575 -18.19 -3.40 5.06
C PRO A 575 -17.24 -2.34 5.65
N GLY A 576 -17.79 -1.35 6.35
CA GLY A 576 -16.99 -0.31 7.03
C GLY A 576 -16.13 -0.91 8.14
N MET A 577 -16.72 -1.77 8.97
CA MET A 577 -16.02 -2.50 10.03
C MET A 577 -14.88 -3.36 9.49
N LEU A 578 -15.15 -4.14 8.44
CA LEU A 578 -14.15 -4.98 7.81
C LEU A 578 -13.02 -4.16 7.20
N LYS A 579 -13.33 -3.05 6.52
CA LYS A 579 -12.31 -2.15 5.96
C LYS A 579 -11.34 -1.68 7.05
N SER A 580 -11.86 -1.15 8.16
CA SER A 580 -11.01 -0.67 9.27
C SER A 580 -10.13 -1.77 9.85
N MET A 581 -10.63 -3.01 9.97
CA MET A 581 -9.84 -4.16 10.44
C MET A 581 -8.72 -4.52 9.46
N LEU A 582 -9.03 -4.59 8.16
CA LEU A 582 -8.06 -4.97 7.13
C LEU A 582 -7.00 -3.88 6.90
N ASP A 583 -7.38 -2.62 6.88
CA ASP A 583 -6.42 -1.50 6.79
C ASP A 583 -5.44 -1.53 7.97
N SER A 584 -5.93 -1.77 9.19
CA SER A 584 -5.11 -1.84 10.39
C SER A 584 -4.08 -2.97 10.33
N THR A 585 -4.52 -4.15 9.89
CA THR A 585 -3.65 -5.31 9.76
C THR A 585 -2.70 -5.22 8.56
N ASP A 586 -3.09 -4.56 7.47
CA ASP A 586 -2.23 -4.27 6.32
C ASP A 586 -1.10 -3.30 6.67
N MET A 587 -1.39 -2.23 7.42
CA MET A 587 -0.34 -1.30 7.85
C MET A 587 0.70 -2.01 8.73
N LEU A 588 0.26 -2.86 9.66
CA LEU A 588 1.18 -3.64 10.49
C LEU A 588 2.00 -4.64 9.67
N LYS A 589 1.34 -5.46 8.83
CA LYS A 589 2.04 -6.53 8.09
C LYS A 589 3.06 -5.97 7.09
N ASN A 590 2.76 -4.82 6.49
CA ASN A 590 3.63 -4.21 5.50
C ASN A 590 4.79 -3.45 6.16
N PHE A 591 4.55 -2.77 7.28
CA PHE A 591 5.52 -1.82 7.83
C PHE A 591 6.41 -2.40 8.94
N LEU A 592 5.92 -3.32 9.78
CA LEU A 592 6.74 -3.85 10.88
C LEU A 592 8.02 -4.56 10.43
N PRO A 593 8.04 -5.35 9.33
CA PRO A 593 9.28 -5.95 8.84
C PRO A 593 10.29 -4.88 8.37
N ILE A 594 9.81 -3.83 7.69
CA ILE A 594 10.65 -2.69 7.25
C ILE A 594 11.23 -1.97 8.46
N PHE A 595 10.40 -1.70 9.47
CA PHE A 595 10.83 -1.04 10.70
C PHE A 595 11.85 -1.86 11.48
N ALA A 596 11.67 -3.18 11.58
CA ALA A 596 12.63 -4.08 12.23
C ALA A 596 14.01 -4.02 11.54
N GLU A 597 14.05 -4.23 10.23
CA GLU A 597 15.29 -4.30 9.46
C GLU A 597 15.99 -2.93 9.33
N ASN A 598 15.23 -1.88 9.02
CA ASN A 598 15.78 -0.59 8.61
C ASN A 598 15.83 0.44 9.74
N MET A 599 15.19 0.17 10.89
CA MET A 599 15.33 0.98 12.10
C MET A 599 16.00 0.16 13.20
N ILE A 600 15.31 -0.82 13.78
CA ILE A 600 15.73 -1.49 15.02
C ILE A 600 17.10 -2.16 14.87
N ASP A 601 17.30 -2.98 13.84
CA ASP A 601 18.57 -3.70 13.63
C ASP A 601 19.76 -2.74 13.45
N GLY A 602 19.52 -1.53 12.92
CA GLY A 602 20.54 -0.51 12.68
C GLY A 602 20.84 0.42 13.85
N ILE A 603 20.06 0.38 14.94
CA ILE A 603 20.30 1.22 16.12
C ILE A 603 21.64 0.84 16.77
N LYS A 604 22.43 1.85 17.17
CA LYS A 604 23.67 1.68 17.93
C LYS A 604 23.62 2.49 19.22
N ALA A 605 24.22 1.99 20.30
CA ALA A 605 24.40 2.75 21.53
C ALA A 605 25.50 3.80 21.36
N ASN A 606 25.26 5.04 21.80
CA ASN A 606 26.28 6.08 21.86
C ASN A 606 27.02 6.00 23.20
N ARG A 607 27.91 5.01 23.35
CA ARG A 607 28.55 4.66 24.62
C ARG A 607 29.24 5.85 25.30
N GLU A 608 29.93 6.69 24.53
CA GLU A 608 30.57 7.90 25.06
C GLU A 608 29.56 8.85 25.74
N LYS A 609 28.39 9.08 25.11
CA LYS A 609 27.35 9.91 25.72
C LYS A 609 26.75 9.26 26.96
N LEU A 610 26.46 7.97 26.89
CA LEU A 610 25.90 7.23 28.01
C LEU A 610 26.81 7.28 29.25
N GLU A 611 28.10 7.00 29.06
CA GLU A 611 29.13 7.09 30.12
C GLU A 611 29.19 8.51 30.68
N SER A 612 29.20 9.53 29.82
CA SER A 612 29.24 10.93 30.25
C SER A 612 28.02 11.35 31.09
N TYR A 613 26.85 10.76 30.85
CA TYR A 613 25.65 11.04 31.64
C TYR A 613 25.72 10.39 33.01
N ILE A 614 26.24 9.16 33.09
CA ILE A 614 26.41 8.46 34.37
C ILE A 614 27.37 9.24 35.26
N GLU A 615 28.54 9.62 34.74
CA GLU A 615 29.57 10.34 35.52
C GLU A 615 29.07 11.68 36.05
N LYS A 616 28.25 12.40 35.26
CA LYS A 616 27.75 13.73 35.61
C LYS A 616 26.49 13.70 36.45
N SER A 617 25.77 12.57 36.51
CA SER A 617 24.46 12.54 37.17
C SER A 617 24.62 12.58 38.69
N PRO A 618 24.07 13.61 39.37
CA PRO A 618 24.11 13.68 40.83
C PRO A 618 23.25 12.60 41.49
N VAL A 619 22.36 11.94 40.73
CA VAL A 619 21.43 10.93 41.24
C VAL A 619 22.14 9.66 41.74
N LEU A 620 23.40 9.43 41.35
CA LEU A 620 24.21 8.33 41.90
C LEU A 620 24.37 8.40 43.42
N VAL A 621 24.22 9.59 44.02
CA VAL A 621 24.24 9.74 45.48
C VAL A 621 23.15 8.95 46.19
N THR A 622 22.04 8.61 45.49
CA THR A 622 20.97 7.77 46.04
C THR A 622 21.49 6.40 46.46
N LEU A 623 22.48 5.85 45.76
CA LEU A 623 23.12 4.57 46.10
C LEU A 623 23.93 4.66 47.41
N LEU A 624 24.25 5.86 47.86
CA LEU A 624 25.00 6.11 49.09
C LEU A 624 24.09 6.25 50.32
N ASN A 625 22.76 6.31 50.13
CA ASN A 625 21.79 6.40 51.23
C ASN A 625 22.02 5.38 52.35
N PRO A 626 22.32 4.08 52.07
CA PRO A 626 22.60 3.10 53.13
C PRO A 626 23.87 3.38 53.94
N TYR A 627 24.79 4.18 53.41
CA TYR A 627 26.10 4.47 54.02
C TYR A 627 26.10 5.80 54.78
N ILE A 628 25.49 6.83 54.21
CA ILE A 628 25.57 8.21 54.74
C ILE A 628 24.21 8.78 55.18
N GLY A 629 23.11 8.07 54.91
CA GLY A 629 21.76 8.51 55.21
C GLY A 629 21.17 9.49 54.18
N TYR A 630 19.85 9.47 54.04
CA TYR A 630 19.13 10.25 53.01
C TYR A 630 19.37 11.77 53.09
N LEU A 631 19.32 12.36 54.29
CA LEU A 631 19.47 13.81 54.44
C LEU A 631 20.86 14.28 54.01
N LYS A 632 21.92 13.53 54.34
CA LYS A 632 23.28 13.85 53.92
C LYS A 632 23.47 13.65 52.41
N ALA A 633 22.91 12.58 51.84
CA ALA A 633 22.89 12.38 50.40
C ALA A 633 22.19 13.52 49.66
N ALA A 634 21.07 14.02 50.18
CA ALA A 634 20.34 15.16 49.62
C ALA A 634 21.13 16.48 49.70
N GLU A 635 21.90 16.69 50.76
CA GLU A 635 22.85 17.82 50.85
C GLU A 635 23.91 17.75 49.74
N ILE A 636 24.53 16.58 49.56
CA ILE A 636 25.54 16.34 48.52
C ILE A 636 24.92 16.53 47.12
N TYR A 637 23.72 16.02 46.88
CA TYR A 637 23.01 16.22 45.60
C TYR A 637 22.89 17.71 45.26
N LYS A 638 22.41 18.52 46.22
CA LYS A 638 22.25 19.97 46.04
C LYS A 638 23.59 20.67 45.82
N GLU A 639 24.64 20.20 46.48
CA GLU A 639 25.98 20.75 46.33
C GLU A 639 26.61 20.39 44.97
N ALA A 640 26.41 19.16 44.49
CA ALA A 640 26.86 18.71 43.16
C ALA A 640 26.27 19.60 42.07
N LEU A 641 24.96 19.89 42.15
CA LEU A 641 24.30 20.79 41.20
C LEU A 641 24.84 22.23 41.26
N LYS A 642 25.16 22.74 42.44
CA LYS A 642 25.68 24.10 42.62
C LYS A 642 27.13 24.26 42.16
N THR A 643 27.94 23.24 42.41
CA THR A 643 29.41 23.30 42.22
C THR A 643 29.88 22.63 40.94
N ASN A 644 29.01 21.88 40.27
CA ASN A 644 29.32 21.05 39.11
C ASN A 644 30.44 20.01 39.39
N LYS A 645 30.64 19.64 40.66
CA LYS A 645 31.50 18.54 41.09
C LYS A 645 30.74 17.22 41.04
N SER A 646 31.45 16.14 40.76
CA SER A 646 30.89 14.79 40.80
C SER A 646 30.55 14.35 42.23
N ILE A 647 29.63 13.39 42.35
CA ILE A 647 29.31 12.76 43.65
C ILE A 647 30.56 12.16 44.29
N ARG A 648 31.43 11.56 43.47
CA ARG A 648 32.67 10.93 43.93
C ARG A 648 33.62 11.94 44.57
N GLU A 649 33.81 13.10 43.94
CA GLU A 649 34.65 14.17 44.50
C GLU A 649 34.08 14.69 45.83
N LEU A 650 32.80 15.01 45.88
CA LEU A 650 32.18 15.58 47.08
C LEU A 650 32.18 14.63 48.29
N VAL A 651 31.96 13.34 48.07
CA VAL A 651 31.96 12.32 49.13
C VAL A 651 33.36 12.14 49.73
N LEU A 652 34.39 12.13 48.88
CA LEU A 652 35.79 12.00 49.30
C LEU A 652 36.31 13.27 49.97
N GLU A 653 36.01 14.46 49.41
CA GLU A 653 36.39 15.76 50.00
C GLU A 653 35.82 15.94 51.41
N LYS A 654 34.56 15.54 51.62
CA LYS A 654 33.88 15.62 52.92
C LYS A 654 34.18 14.44 53.85
N LYS A 655 35.03 13.50 53.42
CA LYS A 655 35.42 12.29 54.18
C LYS A 655 34.22 11.49 54.68
N LEU A 656 33.16 11.40 53.89
CA LEU A 656 31.92 10.71 54.28
C LEU A 656 32.01 9.19 54.09
N MET A 657 32.90 8.73 53.21
CA MET A 657 33.19 7.32 52.96
C MET A 657 34.68 7.14 52.62
N THR A 658 35.20 5.92 52.83
CA THR A 658 36.53 5.57 52.30
C THR A 658 36.46 5.41 50.78
N LYS A 659 37.61 5.52 50.10
CA LYS A 659 37.69 5.28 48.65
C LYS A 659 37.21 3.87 48.29
N ALA A 660 37.59 2.86 49.07
CA ALA A 660 37.21 1.47 48.83
C ALA A 660 35.70 1.25 48.98
N ASP A 661 35.07 1.82 50.01
CA ASP A 661 33.62 1.70 50.22
C ASP A 661 32.84 2.41 49.12
N LEU A 662 33.33 3.57 48.68
CA LEU A 662 32.72 4.33 47.59
C LEU A 662 32.86 3.63 46.24
N ASP A 663 34.03 3.04 45.96
CA ASP A 663 34.27 2.22 44.76
C ASP A 663 33.34 1.01 44.72
N LYS A 664 33.14 0.37 45.87
CA LYS A 664 32.19 -0.74 46.00
C LYS A 664 30.75 -0.27 45.77
N ALA A 665 30.32 0.80 46.44
CA ALA A 665 28.95 1.33 46.36
C ALA A 665 28.56 1.86 44.97
N LEU A 666 29.54 2.33 44.19
CA LEU A 666 29.36 2.82 42.82
C LEU A 666 29.90 1.83 41.76
N SER A 667 30.12 0.57 42.13
CA SER A 667 30.49 -0.50 41.20
C SER A 667 29.38 -0.76 40.19
N LYS A 668 29.73 -1.34 39.03
CA LYS A 668 28.73 -1.70 38.00
C LYS A 668 27.62 -2.59 38.56
N GLU A 669 27.98 -3.51 39.43
CA GLU A 669 27.07 -4.43 40.10
C GLU A 669 26.11 -3.67 41.02
N SER A 670 26.63 -2.75 41.83
CA SER A 670 25.81 -1.94 42.75
C SER A 670 24.90 -0.95 42.03
N ILE A 671 25.38 -0.28 40.98
CA ILE A 671 24.55 0.71 40.25
C ILE A 671 23.42 0.06 39.45
N LEU A 672 23.54 -1.22 39.10
CA LEU A 672 22.49 -2.00 38.42
C LEU A 672 21.63 -2.82 39.40
N GLY A 673 21.89 -2.75 40.72
CA GLY A 673 21.14 -3.48 41.73
C GLY A 673 21.34 -5.01 41.69
N ALA A 674 22.51 -5.46 41.20
CA ALA A 674 22.86 -6.87 41.05
C ALA A 674 23.64 -7.45 42.26
N GLY A 675 23.71 -6.73 43.39
CA GLY A 675 24.50 -7.11 44.56
C GLY A 675 23.96 -6.62 45.89
#